data_AF-A0A7C2TL48-F1
#
_entry.id   AF-A0A7C2TL48-F1
#
_cell.length_a   1.000
_cell.length_b   1.000
_cell.length_c   1.000
_cell.angle_alpha   90.00
_cell.angle_beta   90.00
_cell.angle_gamma   90.00
#
_symmetry.space_group_name_H-M   'P 1'
#
loop_
_entity.id
_entity.type
_entity.pdbx_description
1 polymer ?
#
loop_
_entity_poly.entity_id
_entity_poly.type
_entity_poly.pdbx_seq_one_letter_code
_entity_poly.pdbx_strand_id
1 'polypeptide(L)'
;MEHLRKRLLKVEERIVYLGQIKEGPDWGNLPALQETLKGVRDSFYDLSQEALAEKIGSLEESVSFLEARCEETLSSMERVRIVRSPLRFSLKDLLENVYEEYTELGGEEDANIDPALVAARASICRRTKNKTIMQQVMVIGHEKGHGEEYRNGGSTKPWGNEKALRYMRVAETEGIPIHFYIFTPGAFPVEEYPGAAQQIARNLYVMAKLRVPMIAVTSEGGSGGAEAVGMGDMRLMFSHGYYSVISPEGAAAIEGKVKEGDKLPKDLVETCADRLAITAADNLRLGTIDRVIPEPILGAKRDDFAFFRRVKAEMIRATDEVVLKTKSLRAFRAYELKLEKDGEAGLDDEPRIDVSWELADDEIERLLQLRSRKYREMARQGYQEKLSGYAAFYRRAGQSLAKLYYTFRYDILKSQHKQVKKVIKDVSGESSVLIKQVSAPFYAAYDFISRKPGERPARSGALWGSGGEEQVEYGEIYTSSLANEDRTVTCPNAERHGCKDLWVPDLYGEFCGVCETCGHHFPLEYQWYMRHLFEPDSIREFNSDLASINPLDFPGIDKKLELARKKTGRPCAMITFDARVMGIDIVVAMLYSDFRNGTVGAAEGEKFVRACEVAKIKRRPLLAYVHTTGGIRIHEGTLGVIQMPKCTMAVREYIGSGGLYLVVYDNNSYAGPVASFLGCSPYQFAIRSSRIGFAGPRVIRETTGEDVPPYYHSARSALKRGHIQGIWDRREFRRNLHKSLMTMGGGNLYYR
;
A
#
# COMPACT_ATOMS: atom_id res chain seq x y z
N MET A 1 20.19 51.81 8.31
CA MET A 1 19.16 51.72 7.25
C MET A 1 19.05 50.33 6.63
N GLU A 2 20.10 49.79 5.99
CA GLU A 2 20.00 48.50 5.27
C GLU A 2 19.55 47.30 6.15
N HIS A 3 20.02 47.22 7.39
CA HIS A 3 19.55 46.23 8.36
C HIS A 3 18.04 46.33 8.66
N LEU A 4 17.51 47.55 8.81
CA LEU A 4 16.09 47.79 9.04
C LEU A 4 15.25 47.45 7.80
N ARG A 5 15.77 47.71 6.62
CA ARG A 5 15.15 47.30 5.36
C ARG A 5 15.00 45.78 5.28
N LYS A 6 16.05 45.03 5.61
CA LYS A 6 16.01 43.56 5.65
C LYS A 6 15.01 43.03 6.68
N ARG A 7 14.92 43.65 7.86
CA ARG A 7 13.91 43.31 8.87
C ARG A 7 12.49 43.54 8.34
N LEU A 8 12.22 44.71 7.75
CA LEU A 8 10.91 45.02 7.19
C LEU A 8 10.49 44.04 6.07
N LEU A 9 11.42 43.66 5.19
CA LEU A 9 11.17 42.65 4.16
C LEU A 9 10.82 41.28 4.77
N LYS A 10 11.50 40.85 5.83
CA LYS A 10 11.16 39.61 6.54
C LYS A 10 9.76 39.67 7.17
N VAL A 11 9.37 40.83 7.70
CA VAL A 11 8.00 41.03 8.23
C VAL A 11 6.96 40.93 7.12
N GLU A 12 7.22 41.55 5.96
CA GLU A 12 6.37 41.45 4.77
C GLU A 12 6.19 40.00 4.32
N GLU A 13 7.28 39.24 4.20
CA GLU A 13 7.23 37.81 3.84
C GLU A 13 6.39 36.99 4.83
N ARG A 14 6.52 37.24 6.14
CA ARG A 14 5.73 36.56 7.19
C ARG A 14 4.24 36.88 7.09
N ILE A 15 3.88 38.15 6.85
CA ILE A 15 2.49 38.58 6.68
C ILE A 15 1.88 37.95 5.42
N VAL A 16 2.62 37.93 4.30
CA VAL A 16 2.18 37.28 3.06
C VAL A 16 1.99 35.77 3.27
N TYR A 17 2.92 35.12 3.97
CA TYR A 17 2.83 33.69 4.27
C TYR A 17 1.61 33.35 5.13
N LEU A 18 1.32 34.14 6.17
CA LEU A 18 0.09 34.02 6.97
C LEU A 18 -1.17 34.11 6.10
N GLY A 19 -1.21 35.06 5.17
CA GLY A 19 -2.34 35.20 4.23
C GLY A 19 -2.51 33.99 3.32
N GLN A 20 -1.42 33.37 2.87
CA GLN A 20 -1.45 32.14 2.06
C GLN A 20 -2.00 30.95 2.83
N ILE A 21 -1.67 30.81 4.13
CA ILE A 21 -2.16 29.72 4.97
C ILE A 21 -3.68 29.85 5.20
N LYS A 22 -4.16 31.04 5.58
CA LYS A 22 -5.57 31.27 5.93
C LYS A 22 -6.50 31.45 4.73
N GLU A 23 -5.95 31.63 3.52
CA GLU A 23 -6.70 31.77 2.26
C GLU A 23 -7.80 32.85 2.30
N GLY A 24 -7.52 33.98 2.96
CA GLY A 24 -8.41 35.14 3.03
C GLY A 24 -7.74 36.36 3.66
N PRO A 25 -8.01 37.58 3.15
CA PRO A 25 -7.42 38.80 3.70
C PRO A 25 -7.94 39.10 5.12
N ASP A 26 -9.16 38.69 5.44
CA ASP A 26 -9.92 39.15 6.62
C ASP A 26 -9.69 38.30 7.89
N TRP A 27 -8.66 37.44 7.92
CA TRP A 27 -8.42 36.61 9.10
C TRP A 27 -7.80 37.42 10.25
N GLY A 28 -8.54 37.55 11.34
CA GLY A 28 -8.08 38.23 12.55
C GLY A 28 -7.70 39.68 12.28
N ASN A 29 -6.48 40.08 12.67
CA ASN A 29 -5.97 41.44 12.48
C ASN A 29 -5.04 41.57 11.26
N LEU A 30 -5.06 40.60 10.34
CA LEU A 30 -4.19 40.57 9.17
C LEU A 30 -4.36 41.80 8.24
N PRO A 31 -5.59 42.31 7.96
CA PRO A 31 -5.76 43.52 7.15
C PRO A 31 -5.08 44.75 7.75
N ALA A 32 -5.24 44.95 9.07
CA ALA A 32 -4.66 46.10 9.75
C ALA A 32 -3.12 46.03 9.77
N LEU A 33 -2.54 44.83 9.87
CA LEU A 33 -1.10 44.64 9.76
C LEU A 33 -0.60 44.92 8.35
N GLN A 34 -1.34 44.51 7.31
CA GLN A 34 -1.01 44.84 5.92
C GLN A 34 -1.05 46.35 5.68
N GLU A 35 -2.04 47.05 6.25
CA GLU A 35 -2.13 48.52 6.16
C GLU A 35 -0.98 49.21 6.92
N THR A 36 -0.67 48.72 8.13
CA THR A 36 0.44 49.25 8.94
C THR A 36 1.79 49.03 8.23
N LEU A 37 2.02 47.84 7.67
CA LEU A 37 3.20 47.51 6.87
C LEU A 37 3.34 48.46 5.68
N LYS A 38 2.24 48.69 4.95
CA LYS A 38 2.21 49.63 3.82
C LYS A 38 2.58 51.05 4.27
N GLY A 39 2.02 51.52 5.39
CA GLY A 39 2.35 52.83 5.95
C GLY A 39 3.83 52.96 6.35
N VAL A 40 4.42 51.93 6.95
CA VAL A 40 5.86 51.91 7.29
C VAL A 40 6.74 51.88 6.04
N ARG A 41 6.32 51.17 4.99
CA ARG A 41 7.03 51.10 3.72
C ARG A 41 7.01 52.44 2.98
N ASP A 42 5.85 53.08 2.92
CA ASP A 42 5.66 54.34 2.22
C ASP A 42 6.39 55.50 2.92
N SER A 43 6.54 55.45 4.25
CA SER A 43 7.27 56.44 5.06
C SER A 43 8.71 56.03 5.42
N PHE A 44 9.27 55.01 4.76
CA PHE A 44 10.55 54.39 5.17
C PHE A 44 11.74 55.37 5.19
N TYR A 45 11.78 56.31 4.24
CA TYR A 45 12.85 57.33 4.15
C TYR A 45 12.51 58.64 4.87
N ASP A 46 11.26 58.79 5.32
CA ASP A 46 10.77 60.01 5.98
C ASP A 46 10.91 59.95 7.51
N LEU A 47 11.10 58.74 8.06
CA LEU A 47 11.22 58.49 9.50
C LEU A 47 12.68 58.48 9.99
N SER A 48 12.89 58.89 11.24
CA SER A 48 14.18 58.70 11.90
C SER A 48 14.49 57.20 12.08
N GLN A 49 15.77 56.85 12.20
CA GLN A 49 16.19 55.45 12.39
C GLN A 49 15.57 54.82 13.64
N GLU A 50 15.45 55.59 14.72
CA GLU A 50 14.88 55.15 15.99
C GLU A 50 13.37 54.87 15.85
N ALA A 51 12.62 55.82 15.28
CA ALA A 51 11.19 55.67 15.06
C ALA A 51 10.87 54.51 14.09
N LEU A 52 11.70 54.30 13.07
CA LEU A 52 11.57 53.18 12.14
C LEU A 52 11.84 51.84 12.83
N ALA A 53 12.88 51.76 13.67
CA ALA A 53 13.20 50.55 14.43
C ALA A 53 12.08 50.17 15.41
N GLU A 54 11.49 51.16 16.08
CA GLU A 54 10.34 50.96 16.98
C GLU A 54 9.10 50.45 16.24
N LYS A 55 8.72 51.09 15.13
CA LYS A 55 7.58 50.64 14.31
C LYS A 55 7.78 49.23 13.75
N ILE A 56 8.99 48.90 13.28
CA ILE A 56 9.31 47.54 12.82
C ILE A 56 9.23 46.54 13.98
N GLY A 57 9.73 46.88 15.17
CA GLY A 57 9.63 46.03 16.36
C GLY A 57 8.18 45.75 16.76
N SER A 58 7.35 46.79 16.79
CA SER A 58 5.91 46.65 17.08
C SER A 58 5.18 45.75 16.06
N LEU A 59 5.54 45.88 14.77
CA LEU A 59 5.05 45.00 13.71
C LEU A 59 5.52 43.56 13.91
N GLU A 60 6.80 43.33 14.21
CA GLU A 60 7.36 41.99 14.46
C GLU A 60 6.67 41.29 15.63
N GLU A 61 6.41 41.99 16.74
CA GLU A 61 5.67 41.46 17.89
C GLU A 61 4.23 41.10 17.51
N SER A 62 3.54 41.99 16.80
CA SER A 62 2.14 41.77 16.38
C SER A 62 2.01 40.60 15.41
N VAL A 63 2.95 40.45 14.47
CA VAL A 63 3.01 39.30 13.57
C VAL A 63 3.29 38.03 14.34
N SER A 64 4.26 38.03 15.26
CA SER A 64 4.59 36.84 16.07
C SER A 64 3.41 36.38 16.92
N PHE A 65 2.63 37.30 17.48
CA PHE A 65 1.39 36.99 18.19
C PHE A 65 0.35 36.31 17.27
N LEU A 66 0.14 36.83 16.05
CA LEU A 66 -0.78 36.23 15.09
C LEU A 66 -0.29 34.87 14.59
N GLU A 67 1.01 34.67 14.39
CA GLU A 67 1.58 33.37 14.02
C GLU A 67 1.34 32.33 15.10
N ALA A 68 1.56 32.67 16.38
CA ALA A 68 1.28 31.78 17.50
C ALA A 68 -0.22 31.39 17.57
N ARG A 69 -1.11 32.37 17.42
CA ARG A 69 -2.56 32.12 17.38
C ARG A 69 -2.97 31.30 16.15
N CYS A 70 -2.31 31.51 15.02
CA CYS A 70 -2.54 30.74 13.79
C CYS A 70 -2.19 29.27 14.03
N GLU A 71 -1.01 29.00 14.60
CA GLU A 71 -0.51 27.66 14.94
C GLU A 71 -1.47 26.87 15.83
N GLU A 72 -2.01 27.51 16.88
CA GLU A 72 -2.96 26.90 17.81
C GLU A 72 -4.29 26.49 17.15
N THR A 73 -4.65 27.14 16.04
CA THR A 73 -5.96 26.99 15.38
C THR A 73 -5.85 26.44 13.96
N LEU A 74 -4.75 25.76 13.63
CA LEU A 74 -4.52 25.19 12.29
C LEU A 74 -5.54 24.08 11.97
N SER A 75 -6.30 24.27 10.90
CA SER A 75 -7.12 23.21 10.30
C SER A 75 -6.28 22.20 9.52
N SER A 76 -6.85 21.04 9.16
CA SER A 76 -6.14 20.05 8.36
C SER A 76 -5.77 20.58 6.98
N MET A 77 -6.64 21.39 6.37
CA MET A 77 -6.38 22.00 5.06
C MET A 77 -5.31 23.10 5.15
N GLU A 78 -5.27 23.86 6.24
CA GLU A 78 -4.21 24.85 6.47
C GLU A 78 -2.84 24.18 6.63
N ARG A 79 -2.76 23.02 7.28
CA ARG A 79 -1.53 22.19 7.31
C ARG A 79 -1.14 21.72 5.91
N VAL A 80 -2.11 21.31 5.08
CA VAL A 80 -1.84 21.00 3.66
C VAL A 80 -1.27 22.21 2.92
N ARG A 81 -1.79 23.42 3.15
CA ARG A 81 -1.26 24.66 2.55
C ARG A 81 0.17 24.96 3.03
N ILE A 82 0.47 24.77 4.32
CA ILE A 82 1.84 24.88 4.86
C ILE A 82 2.79 23.93 4.12
N VAL A 83 2.40 22.66 4.00
CA VAL A 83 3.19 21.61 3.32
C VAL A 83 3.39 21.90 1.84
N ARG A 84 2.38 22.49 1.18
CA ARG A 84 2.43 22.84 -0.24
C ARG A 84 3.11 24.18 -0.53
N SER A 85 3.51 24.94 0.49
CA SER A 85 4.14 26.24 0.29
C SER A 85 5.53 26.11 -0.36
N PRO A 86 5.86 26.96 -1.35
CA PRO A 86 7.21 27.03 -1.92
C PRO A 86 8.30 27.46 -0.93
N LEU A 87 7.91 28.09 0.18
CA LEU A 87 8.83 28.53 1.24
C LEU A 87 9.29 27.37 2.13
N ARG A 88 8.60 26.22 2.08
CA ARG A 88 8.96 25.03 2.86
C ARG A 88 10.28 24.45 2.37
N PHE A 89 11.03 23.86 3.28
CA PHE A 89 12.23 23.09 2.94
C PHE A 89 11.90 21.91 2.00
N SER A 90 12.89 21.50 1.23
CA SER A 90 12.87 20.41 0.26
C SER A 90 13.77 19.24 0.68
N LEU A 91 13.83 18.19 -0.13
CA LEU A 91 14.76 17.09 0.12
C LEU A 91 16.21 17.53 -0.09
N LYS A 92 16.47 18.41 -1.06
CA LYS A 92 17.80 19.00 -1.24
C LYS A 92 18.25 19.80 -0.03
N ASP A 93 17.37 20.60 0.57
CA ASP A 93 17.69 21.31 1.82
C ASP A 93 18.04 20.33 2.96
N LEU A 94 17.38 19.17 3.04
CA LEU A 94 17.75 18.12 3.99
C LEU A 94 19.10 17.49 3.67
N LEU A 95 19.38 17.18 2.39
CA LEU A 95 20.67 16.63 1.97
C LEU A 95 21.83 17.55 2.37
N GLU A 96 21.66 18.86 2.19
CA GLU A 96 22.66 19.88 2.50
C GLU A 96 22.84 20.13 4.01
N ASN A 97 21.77 20.02 4.81
CA ASN A 97 21.82 20.45 6.22
C ASN A 97 21.80 19.29 7.25
N VAL A 98 21.42 18.08 6.85
CA VAL A 98 21.34 16.90 7.73
C VAL A 98 22.55 15.97 7.56
N TYR A 99 23.09 15.90 6.34
CA TYR A 99 24.20 15.02 5.98
C TYR A 99 25.46 15.87 5.75
N GLU A 100 26.64 15.29 6.03
CA GLU A 100 27.90 16.04 5.89
C GLU A 100 28.39 16.07 4.44
N GLU A 101 28.27 14.93 3.75
CA GLU A 101 28.63 14.77 2.34
C GLU A 101 27.59 13.89 1.67
N TYR A 102 27.20 14.25 0.44
CA TYR A 102 26.33 13.41 -0.39
C TYR A 102 26.71 13.47 -1.87
N THR A 103 26.36 12.42 -2.59
CA THR A 103 26.47 12.33 -4.05
C THR A 103 25.13 11.87 -4.61
N GLU A 104 24.48 12.71 -5.40
CA GLU A 104 23.24 12.37 -6.09
C GLU A 104 23.50 11.30 -7.17
N LEU A 105 22.60 10.33 -7.28
CA LEU A 105 22.72 9.15 -8.12
C LEU A 105 21.58 9.12 -9.15
N GLY A 106 21.93 9.01 -10.44
CA GLY A 106 20.94 8.85 -11.52
C GLY A 106 20.72 10.05 -12.43
N GLY A 107 21.70 10.96 -12.50
CA GLY A 107 21.79 12.02 -13.53
C GLY A 107 21.60 13.43 -12.99
N GLU A 108 22.27 14.41 -13.62
CA GLU A 108 22.16 15.84 -13.32
C GLU A 108 21.24 16.53 -14.33
N GLU A 109 20.41 17.46 -13.85
CA GLU A 109 19.52 18.30 -14.67
C GLU A 109 18.77 17.47 -15.73
N ASP A 110 18.83 17.88 -17.00
CA ASP A 110 18.14 17.27 -18.14
C ASP A 110 18.54 15.81 -18.43
N ALA A 111 19.68 15.35 -17.91
CA ALA A 111 20.10 13.95 -18.02
C ALA A 111 19.49 13.05 -16.93
N ASN A 112 18.66 13.59 -16.04
CA ASN A 112 17.99 12.81 -14.99
C ASN A 112 16.75 12.09 -15.54
N ILE A 113 16.68 10.78 -15.33
CA ILE A 113 15.54 9.97 -15.77
C ILE A 113 14.22 10.45 -15.16
N ASP A 114 14.22 10.84 -13.89
CA ASP A 114 13.09 11.47 -13.22
C ASP A 114 13.59 12.37 -12.09
N PRO A 115 13.53 13.70 -12.27
CA PRO A 115 14.02 14.66 -11.29
C PRO A 115 13.12 14.78 -10.05
N ALA A 116 11.89 14.24 -10.09
CA ALA A 116 10.97 14.22 -8.96
C ALA A 116 11.39 13.24 -7.86
N LEU A 117 12.24 12.25 -8.19
CA LEU A 117 12.78 11.30 -7.23
C LEU A 117 14.30 11.43 -7.17
N VAL A 118 14.84 11.70 -6.00
CA VAL A 118 16.28 11.77 -5.74
C VAL A 118 16.74 10.51 -5.01
N ALA A 119 17.86 9.96 -5.44
CA ALA A 119 18.61 8.96 -4.70
C ALA A 119 20.02 9.51 -4.49
N ALA A 120 20.56 9.42 -3.28
CA ALA A 120 21.88 9.95 -2.96
C ALA A 120 22.63 9.01 -2.01
N ARG A 121 23.91 8.81 -2.30
CA ARG A 121 24.83 8.21 -1.33
C ARG A 121 25.27 9.30 -0.38
N ALA A 122 25.02 9.14 0.92
CA ALA A 122 25.32 10.18 1.89
C ALA A 122 26.07 9.64 3.11
N SER A 123 26.73 10.54 3.82
CA SER A 123 27.35 10.28 5.11
C SER A 123 26.71 11.15 6.20
N ILE A 124 26.36 10.53 7.31
CA ILE A 124 25.81 11.19 8.49
C ILE A 124 26.82 11.07 9.64
N CYS A 125 27.11 12.20 10.27
CA CYS A 125 28.07 12.28 11.35
C CYS A 125 27.37 12.28 12.70
N ARG A 126 27.93 11.58 13.69
CA ARG A 126 27.57 11.77 15.10
C ARG A 126 28.81 12.09 15.93
N ARG A 127 28.65 12.94 16.94
CA ARG A 127 29.72 13.24 17.91
C ARG A 127 29.55 12.41 19.19
N THR A 128 30.55 11.59 19.49
CA THR A 128 30.69 10.92 20.79
C THR A 128 31.74 11.65 21.64
N LYS A 129 31.77 11.42 22.96
CA LYS A 129 32.65 12.17 23.90
C LYS A 129 34.11 12.27 23.45
N ASN A 130 34.62 11.27 22.73
CA ASN A 130 36.03 11.20 22.34
C ASN A 130 36.27 11.05 20.82
N LYS A 131 35.23 10.90 19.99
CA LYS A 131 35.38 10.62 18.54
C LYS A 131 34.20 11.13 17.70
N THR A 132 34.50 11.60 16.51
CA THR A 132 33.54 11.84 15.43
C THR A 132 33.39 10.56 14.62
N ILE A 133 32.16 10.08 14.47
CA ILE A 133 31.87 8.83 13.75
C ILE A 133 31.05 9.17 12.52
N MET A 134 31.57 8.80 11.35
CA MET A 134 30.90 8.94 10.06
C MET A 134 30.23 7.62 9.71
N GLN A 135 28.92 7.66 9.50
CA GLN A 135 28.14 6.50 9.10
C GLN A 135 27.56 6.71 7.72
N GLN A 136 27.50 5.63 6.97
CA GLN A 136 27.12 5.61 5.59
C GLN A 136 25.64 5.27 5.44
N VAL A 137 24.91 6.01 4.60
CA VAL A 137 23.49 5.76 4.32
C VAL A 137 23.16 5.95 2.84
N MET A 138 22.07 5.33 2.43
CA MET A 138 21.40 5.62 1.18
C MET A 138 20.18 6.52 1.46
N VAL A 139 20.13 7.70 0.87
CA VAL A 139 18.97 8.61 0.97
C VAL A 139 18.15 8.48 -0.31
N ILE A 140 16.85 8.22 -0.18
CA ILE A 140 15.94 8.13 -1.32
C ILE A 140 14.68 8.92 -1.01
N GLY A 141 14.23 9.81 -1.88
CA GLY A 141 13.01 10.54 -1.60
C GLY A 141 12.54 11.39 -2.76
N HIS A 142 11.48 12.14 -2.49
CA HIS A 142 10.86 13.00 -3.48
C HIS A 142 11.42 14.41 -3.36
N GLU A 143 11.76 15.02 -4.49
CA GLU A 143 12.17 16.43 -4.56
C GLU A 143 11.05 17.22 -5.23
N LYS A 144 10.49 18.17 -4.49
CA LYS A 144 9.40 19.03 -4.93
C LYS A 144 9.83 20.49 -5.11
N GLY A 145 10.77 20.97 -4.30
CA GLY A 145 11.03 22.39 -4.09
C GLY A 145 11.64 23.07 -5.31
N HIS A 146 12.94 22.95 -5.50
CA HIS A 146 13.62 23.63 -6.61
C HIS A 146 13.03 23.14 -7.94
N GLY A 147 12.52 24.02 -8.79
CA GLY A 147 11.96 23.65 -10.10
C GLY A 147 10.77 22.69 -10.03
N GLU A 148 9.76 23.02 -9.22
CA GLU A 148 8.56 22.19 -8.98
C GLU A 148 7.85 21.74 -10.28
N GLU A 149 7.72 22.63 -11.27
CA GLU A 149 7.10 22.32 -12.57
C GLU A 149 7.88 21.23 -13.32
N TYR A 150 9.21 21.35 -13.36
CA TYR A 150 10.10 20.35 -13.96
C TYR A 150 10.03 18.99 -13.22
N ARG A 151 9.65 19.00 -11.94
CA ARG A 151 9.55 17.83 -11.05
C ARG A 151 8.12 17.35 -10.85
N ASN A 152 7.16 17.84 -11.63
CA ASN A 152 5.74 17.47 -11.52
C ASN A 152 5.20 17.58 -10.08
N GLY A 153 5.64 18.58 -9.31
CA GLY A 153 5.22 18.73 -7.91
C GLY A 153 5.72 17.64 -6.96
N GLY A 154 6.78 16.90 -7.31
CA GLY A 154 7.21 15.71 -6.57
C GLY A 154 6.40 14.45 -6.91
N SER A 155 5.54 14.51 -7.93
CA SER A 155 4.79 13.35 -8.44
C SER A 155 5.70 12.49 -9.31
N THR A 156 6.20 11.39 -8.73
CA THR A 156 7.19 10.52 -9.37
C THR A 156 6.57 9.64 -10.46
N LYS A 157 7.27 9.58 -11.59
CA LYS A 157 6.95 8.71 -12.73
C LYS A 157 7.46 7.28 -12.48
N PRO A 158 6.98 6.27 -13.22
CA PRO A 158 7.32 4.87 -12.96
C PRO A 158 8.83 4.59 -13.03
N TRP A 159 9.55 5.22 -13.95
CA TRP A 159 11.01 5.05 -14.04
C TRP A 159 11.77 5.76 -12.90
N GLY A 160 11.21 6.82 -12.31
CA GLY A 160 11.70 7.34 -11.03
C GLY A 160 11.55 6.30 -9.93
N ASN A 161 10.38 5.68 -9.79
CA ASN A 161 10.20 4.59 -8.81
C ASN A 161 11.10 3.37 -9.07
N GLU A 162 11.45 3.10 -10.34
CA GLU A 162 12.44 2.09 -10.70
C GLU A 162 13.85 2.49 -10.23
N LYS A 163 14.24 3.77 -10.40
CA LYS A 163 15.48 4.33 -9.84
C LYS A 163 15.56 4.12 -8.33
N ALA A 164 14.49 4.40 -7.59
CA ALA A 164 14.42 4.12 -6.15
C ALA A 164 14.70 2.65 -5.86
N LEU A 165 14.01 1.74 -6.57
CA LEU A 165 14.17 0.30 -6.38
C LEU A 165 15.61 -0.16 -6.64
N ARG A 166 16.25 0.35 -7.71
CA ARG A 166 17.64 0.04 -8.04
C ARG A 166 18.56 0.42 -6.88
N TYR A 167 18.43 1.62 -6.33
CA TYR A 167 19.33 2.07 -5.25
C TYR A 167 18.98 1.48 -3.87
N MET A 168 17.73 1.06 -3.63
CA MET A 168 17.41 0.19 -2.49
C MET A 168 18.21 -1.11 -2.52
N ARG A 169 18.40 -1.71 -3.70
CA ARG A 169 19.20 -2.94 -3.86
C ARG A 169 20.70 -2.68 -3.70
N VAL A 170 21.19 -1.53 -4.13
CA VAL A 170 22.57 -1.10 -3.87
C VAL A 170 22.80 -0.99 -2.36
N ALA A 171 21.91 -0.31 -1.64
CA ALA A 171 22.00 -0.18 -0.19
C ALA A 171 21.99 -1.55 0.52
N GLU A 172 21.13 -2.48 0.08
CA GLU A 172 21.10 -3.86 0.56
C GLU A 172 22.42 -4.61 0.29
N THR A 173 23.03 -4.40 -0.87
CA THR A 173 24.31 -5.02 -1.25
C THR A 173 25.46 -4.48 -0.41
N GLU A 174 25.47 -3.17 -0.12
CA GLU A 174 26.47 -2.51 0.70
C GLU A 174 26.25 -2.72 2.21
N GLY A 175 25.08 -3.21 2.62
CA GLY A 175 24.76 -3.41 4.04
C GLY A 175 24.50 -2.10 4.80
N ILE A 176 24.10 -1.03 4.11
CA ILE A 176 23.87 0.30 4.71
C ILE A 176 22.37 0.60 4.89
N PRO A 177 21.99 1.37 5.93
CA PRO A 177 20.61 1.80 6.12
C PRO A 177 20.09 2.69 4.99
N ILE A 178 18.76 2.70 4.83
CA ILE A 178 18.06 3.58 3.90
C ILE A 178 17.23 4.61 4.67
N HIS A 179 17.40 5.87 4.33
CA HIS A 179 16.60 6.99 4.81
C HIS A 179 15.67 7.47 3.68
N PHE A 180 14.37 7.27 3.86
CA PHE A 180 13.33 7.70 2.93
C PHE A 180 12.73 9.05 3.32
N TYR A 181 12.54 9.93 2.34
CA TYR A 181 11.81 11.20 2.51
C TYR A 181 10.63 11.29 1.54
N ILE A 182 9.42 11.29 2.09
CA ILE A 182 8.17 11.19 1.33
C ILE A 182 7.53 12.57 1.21
N PHE A 183 7.85 13.26 0.11
CA PHE A 183 7.38 14.62 -0.25
C PHE A 183 6.65 14.60 -1.59
N THR A 184 5.53 13.85 -1.66
CA THR A 184 4.80 13.61 -2.90
C THR A 184 3.29 13.78 -2.74
N PRO A 185 2.62 14.52 -3.64
CA PRO A 185 1.15 14.60 -3.66
C PRO A 185 0.49 13.29 -4.15
N GLY A 186 1.27 12.38 -4.73
CA GLY A 186 0.80 11.13 -5.33
C GLY A 186 1.73 10.68 -6.45
N ALA A 187 1.50 9.49 -7.01
CA ALA A 187 2.28 9.02 -8.16
C ALA A 187 1.79 9.66 -9.45
N PHE A 188 2.70 9.88 -10.39
CA PHE A 188 2.35 10.40 -11.71
C PHE A 188 1.57 9.31 -12.48
N PRO A 189 0.32 9.56 -12.92
CA PRO A 189 -0.61 8.51 -13.29
C PRO A 189 -0.45 8.07 -14.76
N VAL A 190 0.76 7.62 -15.09
CA VAL A 190 1.17 7.19 -16.43
C VAL A 190 1.24 5.66 -16.48
N GLU A 191 0.65 5.07 -17.52
CA GLU A 191 0.59 3.62 -17.71
C GLU A 191 1.70 3.08 -18.61
N GLU A 192 2.48 3.93 -19.27
CA GLU A 192 3.61 3.53 -20.10
C GLU A 192 4.60 2.65 -19.31
N TYR A 193 5.13 1.59 -19.95
CA TYR A 193 5.99 0.62 -19.28
C TYR A 193 7.13 1.34 -18.52
N PRO A 194 7.36 1.02 -17.22
CA PRO A 194 6.81 -0.11 -16.48
C PRO A 194 5.39 0.01 -15.94
N GLY A 195 4.77 1.19 -15.99
CA GLY A 195 3.46 1.50 -15.43
C GLY A 195 3.52 1.88 -13.95
N ALA A 196 2.76 2.91 -13.54
CA ALA A 196 2.79 3.43 -12.17
C ALA A 196 2.42 2.37 -11.14
N ALA A 197 1.29 1.67 -11.33
CA ALA A 197 0.85 0.62 -10.42
C ALA A 197 1.87 -0.52 -10.30
N GLN A 198 2.38 -0.99 -11.44
CA GLN A 198 3.28 -2.13 -11.49
C GLN A 198 4.60 -1.82 -10.79
N GLN A 199 5.13 -0.62 -10.97
CA GLN A 199 6.38 -0.25 -10.31
C GLN A 199 6.21 -0.05 -8.81
N ILE A 200 5.13 0.60 -8.35
CA ILE A 200 4.83 0.72 -6.91
C ILE A 200 4.70 -0.67 -6.27
N ALA A 201 4.01 -1.61 -6.95
CA ALA A 201 3.88 -2.98 -6.48
C ALA A 201 5.25 -3.67 -6.36
N ARG A 202 6.12 -3.52 -7.35
CA ARG A 202 7.51 -4.06 -7.30
C ARG A 202 8.31 -3.48 -6.14
N ASN A 203 8.23 -2.18 -5.92
CA ASN A 203 8.92 -1.52 -4.82
C ASN A 203 8.46 -2.09 -3.48
N LEU A 204 7.16 -2.10 -3.21
CA LEU A 204 6.58 -2.67 -1.98
C LEU A 204 6.97 -4.14 -1.78
N TYR A 205 6.97 -4.94 -2.84
CA TYR A 205 7.34 -6.35 -2.79
C TYR A 205 8.81 -6.55 -2.39
N VAL A 206 9.70 -5.68 -2.87
CA VAL A 206 11.13 -5.71 -2.52
C VAL A 206 11.37 -5.21 -1.11
N MET A 207 10.79 -4.05 -0.74
CA MET A 207 10.92 -3.46 0.59
C MET A 207 10.49 -4.42 1.70
N ALA A 208 9.48 -5.26 1.44
CA ALA A 208 9.02 -6.28 2.37
C ALA A 208 10.12 -7.29 2.80
N LYS A 209 11.21 -7.43 2.03
CA LYS A 209 12.33 -8.36 2.32
C LYS A 209 13.73 -7.73 2.22
N LEU A 210 13.86 -6.41 2.15
CA LEU A 210 15.17 -5.75 2.17
C LEU A 210 15.92 -6.08 3.47
N ARG A 211 17.19 -6.45 3.38
CA ARG A 211 17.99 -6.91 4.54
C ARG A 211 18.59 -5.80 5.39
N VAL A 212 18.35 -4.54 5.05
CA VAL A 212 18.89 -3.35 5.74
C VAL A 212 17.80 -2.58 6.50
N PRO A 213 18.16 -1.81 7.55
CA PRO A 213 17.24 -0.92 8.23
C PRO A 213 16.66 0.16 7.30
N MET A 214 15.36 0.44 7.44
CA MET A 214 14.66 1.48 6.66
C MET A 214 13.94 2.47 7.55
N ILE A 215 14.29 3.75 7.47
CA ILE A 215 13.63 4.85 8.18
C ILE A 215 12.92 5.72 7.16
N ALA A 216 11.62 5.93 7.32
CA ALA A 216 10.81 6.72 6.40
C ALA A 216 10.24 7.95 7.09
N VAL A 217 10.41 9.15 6.51
CA VAL A 217 9.90 10.42 7.05
C VAL A 217 8.93 11.06 6.07
N THR A 218 7.69 11.28 6.50
CA THR A 218 6.66 11.89 5.67
C THR A 218 6.51 13.38 5.96
N SER A 219 6.55 14.21 4.90
CA SER A 219 6.09 15.61 4.91
C SER A 219 4.79 15.72 4.12
N GLU A 220 4.80 15.23 2.88
CA GLU A 220 3.66 15.18 1.99
C GLU A 220 3.47 13.73 1.51
N GLY A 221 2.45 13.04 2.04
CA GLY A 221 2.22 11.63 1.79
C GLY A 221 0.96 11.37 0.98
N GLY A 222 1.07 11.38 -0.36
CA GLY A 222 -0.03 11.06 -1.27
C GLY A 222 -0.18 9.57 -1.61
N SER A 223 -1.14 8.90 -0.98
CA SER A 223 -1.69 7.59 -1.40
C SER A 223 -0.62 6.53 -1.74
N GLY A 224 -0.80 5.80 -2.85
CA GLY A 224 0.16 4.81 -3.34
C GLY A 224 1.52 5.38 -3.77
N GLY A 225 1.59 6.66 -4.15
CA GLY A 225 2.87 7.31 -4.47
C GLY A 225 3.77 7.40 -3.24
N ALA A 226 3.20 7.78 -2.10
CA ALA A 226 3.90 7.75 -0.81
C ALA A 226 4.41 6.36 -0.46
N GLU A 227 3.59 5.33 -0.65
CA GLU A 227 3.98 3.94 -0.32
C GLU A 227 5.04 3.35 -1.25
N ALA A 228 5.31 3.95 -2.42
CA ALA A 228 6.37 3.51 -3.33
C ALA A 228 7.77 3.53 -2.67
N VAL A 229 7.94 4.40 -1.67
CA VAL A 229 9.15 4.51 -0.83
C VAL A 229 8.81 4.71 0.66
N GLY A 230 7.57 4.42 1.05
CA GLY A 230 7.02 4.70 2.39
C GLY A 230 7.04 3.51 3.36
N MET A 231 7.36 2.31 2.88
CA MET A 231 7.52 1.14 3.76
C MET A 231 8.82 1.25 4.58
N GLY A 232 8.73 1.38 5.91
CA GLY A 232 9.88 1.54 6.80
C GLY A 232 9.75 0.76 8.11
N ASP A 233 10.90 0.35 8.65
CA ASP A 233 11.03 -0.21 9.99
C ASP A 233 10.69 0.83 11.08
N MET A 234 10.98 2.10 10.79
CA MET A 234 10.46 3.27 11.51
C MET A 234 9.79 4.21 10.50
N ARG A 235 8.57 4.66 10.81
CA ARG A 235 7.77 5.63 10.03
C ARG A 235 7.61 6.88 10.89
N LEU A 236 8.30 7.94 10.51
CA LEU A 236 8.27 9.26 11.14
C LEU A 236 7.43 10.21 10.29
N MET A 237 6.98 11.31 10.89
CA MET A 237 6.23 12.34 10.19
C MET A 237 6.52 13.70 10.79
N PHE A 238 6.67 14.73 9.97
CA PHE A 238 6.81 16.10 10.49
C PHE A 238 5.47 16.60 11.03
N SER A 239 5.48 17.45 12.07
CA SER A 239 4.26 17.87 12.78
C SER A 239 3.23 18.58 11.92
N HIS A 240 3.65 19.32 10.89
CA HIS A 240 2.74 19.96 9.92
C HIS A 240 2.53 19.13 8.67
N GLY A 241 3.29 18.03 8.53
CA GLY A 241 3.11 17.07 7.45
C GLY A 241 1.69 16.49 7.39
N TYR A 242 1.32 15.99 6.22
CA TYR A 242 0.09 15.23 6.02
C TYR A 242 0.36 13.91 5.31
N TYR A 243 -0.43 12.89 5.65
CA TYR A 243 -0.42 11.57 5.00
C TYR A 243 -1.86 11.17 4.75
N SER A 244 -2.20 10.89 3.49
CA SER A 244 -3.59 10.70 3.07
C SER A 244 -3.74 9.63 2.00
N VAL A 245 -4.93 9.05 1.94
CA VAL A 245 -5.36 8.09 0.92
C VAL A 245 -5.67 8.71 -0.44
N ILE A 246 -6.03 9.99 -0.44
CA ILE A 246 -6.37 10.80 -1.60
C ILE A 246 -6.17 12.27 -1.23
N SER A 247 -5.96 13.14 -2.20
CA SER A 247 -5.95 14.58 -1.93
C SER A 247 -7.32 15.03 -1.37
N PRO A 248 -7.37 16.04 -0.48
CA PRO A 248 -8.63 16.61 -0.01
C PRO A 248 -9.57 17.02 -1.15
N GLU A 249 -9.00 17.57 -2.23
CA GLU A 249 -9.71 17.94 -3.44
C GLU A 249 -10.31 16.71 -4.15
N GLY A 250 -9.55 15.62 -4.28
CA GLY A 250 -10.02 14.37 -4.86
C GLY A 250 -11.13 13.72 -4.04
N ALA A 251 -11.04 13.78 -2.71
CA ALA A 251 -12.11 13.31 -1.84
C ALA A 251 -13.39 14.15 -2.00
N ALA A 252 -13.27 15.47 -2.04
CA ALA A 252 -14.40 16.37 -2.24
C ALA A 252 -15.07 16.16 -3.60
N ALA A 253 -14.30 15.92 -4.66
CA ALA A 253 -14.84 15.59 -5.98
C ALA A 253 -15.68 14.30 -5.96
N ILE A 254 -15.20 13.27 -5.24
CA ILE A 254 -15.89 11.98 -5.11
C ILE A 254 -17.15 12.12 -4.25
N GLU A 255 -17.05 12.72 -3.05
CA GLU A 255 -18.18 12.83 -2.13
C GLU A 255 -19.24 13.82 -2.63
N GLY A 256 -18.82 14.92 -3.24
CA GLY A 256 -19.70 15.90 -3.86
C GLY A 256 -20.28 15.44 -5.20
N LYS A 257 -19.83 14.31 -5.75
CA LYS A 257 -20.17 13.84 -7.11
C LYS A 257 -20.02 14.93 -8.16
N VAL A 258 -18.99 15.77 -7.99
CA VAL A 258 -18.74 16.95 -8.82
C VAL A 258 -18.38 16.46 -10.22
N LYS A 259 -19.04 16.96 -11.27
CA LYS A 259 -18.71 16.56 -12.65
C LYS A 259 -17.41 17.21 -13.09
N GLU A 260 -16.85 16.69 -14.16
CA GLU A 260 -15.66 17.27 -14.77
C GLU A 260 -15.94 18.69 -15.27
N GLY A 261 -15.04 19.64 -14.94
CA GLY A 261 -15.18 21.06 -15.27
C GLY A 261 -15.96 21.90 -14.25
N ASP A 262 -16.69 21.27 -13.33
CA ASP A 262 -17.43 22.00 -12.29
C ASP A 262 -16.50 22.49 -11.17
N LYS A 263 -16.79 23.67 -10.61
CA LYS A 263 -16.02 24.23 -9.49
C LYS A 263 -16.29 23.43 -8.21
N LEU A 264 -15.21 23.01 -7.53
CA LEU A 264 -15.31 22.34 -6.24
C LEU A 264 -15.70 23.33 -5.13
N PRO A 265 -16.71 23.02 -4.30
CA PRO A 265 -17.02 23.82 -3.12
C PRO A 265 -15.87 23.79 -2.10
N LYS A 266 -15.36 24.96 -1.70
CA LYS A 266 -14.23 25.07 -0.76
C LYS A 266 -14.53 24.43 0.59
N ASP A 267 -15.71 24.71 1.16
CA ASP A 267 -16.14 24.15 2.45
C ASP A 267 -16.15 22.61 2.45
N LEU A 268 -16.44 22.00 1.29
CA LEU A 268 -16.42 20.55 1.15
C LEU A 268 -14.98 20.01 1.13
N VAL A 269 -14.03 20.73 0.51
CA VAL A 269 -12.61 20.37 0.53
C VAL A 269 -12.07 20.42 1.96
N GLU A 270 -12.35 21.49 2.71
CA GLU A 270 -11.92 21.63 4.10
C GLU A 270 -12.54 20.53 4.98
N THR A 271 -13.85 20.30 4.84
CA THR A 271 -14.54 19.21 5.54
C THR A 271 -13.96 17.83 5.21
N CYS A 272 -13.55 17.60 3.95
CA CYS A 272 -12.91 16.35 3.57
C CYS A 272 -11.50 16.23 4.13
N ALA A 273 -10.72 17.31 4.15
CA ALA A 273 -9.38 17.31 4.74
C ALA A 273 -9.41 16.86 6.21
N ASP A 274 -10.36 17.38 6.99
CA ASP A 274 -10.53 17.01 8.40
C ASP A 274 -11.01 15.56 8.57
N ARG A 275 -12.01 15.14 7.79
CA ARG A 275 -12.61 13.80 7.91
C ARG A 275 -11.70 12.66 7.45
N LEU A 276 -10.70 12.96 6.62
CA LEU A 276 -9.72 11.98 6.18
C LEU A 276 -8.66 11.65 7.24
N ALA A 277 -8.61 12.41 8.35
CA ALA A 277 -7.67 12.22 9.46
C ALA A 277 -6.20 12.19 8.98
N ILE A 278 -5.80 13.25 8.27
CA ILE A 278 -4.54 13.29 7.51
C ILE A 278 -3.34 13.81 8.30
N THR A 279 -3.55 14.39 9.47
CA THR A 279 -2.50 15.10 10.22
C THR A 279 -1.48 14.14 10.85
N ALA A 280 -0.34 14.66 11.29
CA ALA A 280 0.65 13.87 12.03
C ALA A 280 0.08 13.28 13.34
N ALA A 281 -0.74 14.06 14.06
CA ALA A 281 -1.41 13.60 15.28
C ALA A 281 -2.40 12.47 15.01
N ASP A 282 -3.19 12.59 13.94
CA ASP A 282 -4.12 11.53 13.52
C ASP A 282 -3.38 10.25 13.17
N ASN A 283 -2.33 10.35 12.35
CA ASN A 283 -1.58 9.18 11.91
C ASN A 283 -0.85 8.48 13.08
N LEU A 284 -0.37 9.25 14.06
CA LEU A 284 0.20 8.69 15.29
C LEU A 284 -0.88 7.92 16.09
N ARG A 285 -2.04 8.54 16.30
CA ARG A 285 -3.20 7.90 16.98
C ARG A 285 -3.68 6.66 16.24
N LEU A 286 -3.66 6.67 14.91
CA LEU A 286 -4.07 5.55 14.07
C LEU A 286 -3.03 4.42 14.00
N GLY A 287 -1.81 4.66 14.49
CA GLY A 287 -0.69 3.72 14.43
C GLY A 287 -0.15 3.48 13.01
N THR A 288 -0.35 4.44 12.10
CA THR A 288 0.20 4.42 10.73
C THR A 288 1.60 5.03 10.67
N ILE A 289 1.99 5.78 11.69
CA ILE A 289 3.35 6.24 11.96
C ILE A 289 3.75 5.89 13.40
N ASP A 290 5.05 5.90 13.68
CA ASP A 290 5.62 5.56 14.98
C ASP A 290 5.93 6.80 15.83
N ARG A 291 6.31 7.94 15.21
CA ARG A 291 6.69 9.18 15.93
C ARG A 291 6.54 10.42 15.06
N VAL A 292 6.28 11.56 15.71
CA VAL A 292 6.22 12.88 15.09
C VAL A 292 7.51 13.66 15.36
N ILE A 293 8.07 14.31 14.33
CA ILE A 293 9.21 15.23 14.44
C ILE A 293 8.65 16.65 14.51
N PRO A 294 8.84 17.39 15.62
CA PRO A 294 8.34 18.75 15.75
C PRO A 294 9.00 19.74 14.78
N GLU A 295 8.18 20.55 14.14
CA GLU A 295 8.60 21.69 13.30
C GLU A 295 8.48 23.02 14.07
N PRO A 296 9.13 24.10 13.61
CA PRO A 296 8.86 25.44 14.10
C PRO A 296 7.43 25.90 13.78
N ILE A 297 7.03 27.02 14.39
CA ILE A 297 5.72 27.66 14.20
C ILE A 297 5.46 27.88 12.71
N LEU A 298 4.30 27.42 12.24
CA LEU A 298 3.87 27.46 10.84
C LEU A 298 4.77 26.69 9.85
N GLY A 299 5.54 25.72 10.33
CA GLY A 299 6.33 24.81 9.50
C GLY A 299 7.73 25.33 9.16
N ALA A 300 8.67 24.40 8.95
CA ALA A 300 10.06 24.75 8.67
C ALA A 300 10.29 25.30 7.25
N LYS A 301 11.26 26.21 7.15
CA LYS A 301 11.80 26.85 5.96
C LYS A 301 13.26 26.46 5.75
N ARG A 302 13.86 26.94 4.67
CA ARG A 302 15.24 26.60 4.26
C ARG A 302 16.33 27.15 5.19
N ASP A 303 16.02 28.18 5.98
CA ASP A 303 16.95 28.81 6.93
C ASP A 303 16.75 28.36 8.39
N ASP A 304 15.86 27.38 8.64
CA ASP A 304 15.61 26.81 9.97
C ASP A 304 16.68 25.78 10.38
N PHE A 305 17.93 26.22 10.56
CA PHE A 305 19.04 25.33 10.91
C PHE A 305 18.85 24.53 12.20
N ALA A 306 18.05 25.04 13.16
CA ALA A 306 17.70 24.29 14.36
C ALA A 306 16.81 23.08 14.05
N PHE A 307 15.88 23.23 13.12
CA PHE A 307 15.05 22.13 12.64
C PHE A 307 15.89 21.05 11.96
N PHE A 308 16.85 21.42 11.09
CA PHE A 308 17.72 20.42 10.46
C PHE A 308 18.60 19.65 11.44
N ARG A 309 19.11 20.30 12.49
CA ARG A 309 19.81 19.61 13.59
C ARG A 309 18.92 18.59 14.29
N ARG A 310 17.66 18.95 14.56
CA ARG A 310 16.67 18.03 15.12
C ARG A 310 16.42 16.84 14.19
N VAL A 311 16.24 17.09 12.90
CA VAL A 311 16.04 16.02 11.90
C VAL A 311 17.23 15.06 11.93
N LYS A 312 18.46 15.57 11.94
CA LYS A 312 19.68 14.78 12.03
C LYS A 312 19.69 13.89 13.28
N ALA A 313 19.40 14.46 14.45
CA ALA A 313 19.31 13.73 15.70
C ALA A 313 18.25 12.62 15.66
N GLU A 314 17.06 12.91 15.10
CA GLU A 314 15.98 11.92 14.97
C GLU A 314 16.30 10.81 13.99
N MET A 315 16.94 11.10 12.85
CA MET A 315 17.34 10.07 11.88
C MET A 315 18.36 9.10 12.49
N ILE A 316 19.34 9.63 13.22
CA ILE A 316 20.31 8.84 13.96
C ILE A 316 19.60 7.96 14.99
N ARG A 317 18.73 8.56 15.82
CA ARG A 317 18.01 7.88 16.89
C ARG A 317 17.10 6.78 16.35
N ALA A 318 16.35 7.05 15.29
CA ALA A 318 15.45 6.09 14.66
C ALA A 318 16.21 4.88 14.10
N THR A 319 17.34 5.11 13.43
CA THR A 319 18.20 4.03 12.91
C THR A 319 18.79 3.20 14.04
N ASP A 320 19.28 3.84 15.12
CA ASP A 320 19.77 3.15 16.32
C ASP A 320 18.69 2.26 16.94
N GLU A 321 17.47 2.78 17.11
CA GLU A 321 16.37 2.02 17.69
C GLU A 321 16.02 0.77 16.86
N VAL A 322 15.96 0.91 15.53
CA VAL A 322 15.69 -0.22 14.63
C VAL A 322 16.79 -1.27 14.75
N VAL A 323 18.05 -0.85 14.69
CA VAL A 323 19.20 -1.76 14.80
C VAL A 323 19.23 -2.45 16.17
N LEU A 324 19.10 -1.71 17.27
CA LEU A 324 19.18 -2.26 18.62
C LEU A 324 18.06 -3.26 18.94
N LYS A 325 16.85 -3.07 18.38
CA LYS A 325 15.75 -4.03 18.49
C LYS A 325 16.09 -5.40 17.88
N THR A 326 17.02 -5.45 16.91
CA THR A 326 17.49 -6.71 16.30
C THR A 326 18.57 -7.41 17.13
N LYS A 327 19.43 -6.65 17.83
CA LYS A 327 20.57 -7.19 18.59
C LYS A 327 20.12 -7.81 19.92
N SER A 328 19.39 -7.06 20.75
CA SER A 328 18.86 -7.54 22.03
C SER A 328 17.86 -6.56 22.65
N LEU A 329 16.73 -7.08 23.14
CA LEU A 329 15.75 -6.29 23.92
C LEU A 329 16.36 -5.67 25.18
N ARG A 330 17.39 -6.30 25.79
CA ARG A 330 18.09 -5.71 26.94
C ARG A 330 18.98 -4.55 26.53
N ALA A 331 19.66 -4.66 25.39
CA ALA A 331 20.48 -3.57 24.85
C ALA A 331 19.61 -2.38 24.45
N PHE A 332 18.46 -2.64 23.82
CA PHE A 332 17.46 -1.62 23.50
C PHE A 332 16.92 -0.93 24.76
N ARG A 333 16.48 -1.69 25.78
CA ARG A 333 16.00 -1.11 27.05
C ARG A 333 17.08 -0.32 27.79
N ALA A 334 18.33 -0.80 27.77
CA ALA A 334 19.44 -0.08 28.39
C ALA A 334 19.76 1.23 27.63
N TYR A 335 19.55 1.25 26.32
CA TYR A 335 19.65 2.46 25.50
C TYR A 335 18.54 3.46 25.83
N GLU A 336 17.28 3.02 25.90
CA GLU A 336 16.15 3.86 26.34
C GLU A 336 16.38 4.44 27.75
N LEU A 337 16.78 3.62 28.71
CA LEU A 337 17.07 4.07 30.07
C LEU A 337 18.24 5.07 30.13
N LYS A 338 19.23 4.95 29.24
CA LYS A 338 20.31 5.94 29.14
C LYS A 338 19.81 7.26 28.57
N LEU A 339 18.94 7.23 27.56
CA LEU A 339 18.31 8.44 27.03
C LEU A 339 17.46 9.15 28.08
N GLU A 340 16.65 8.40 28.85
CA GLU A 340 15.84 8.95 29.95
C GLU A 340 16.72 9.53 31.08
N LYS A 341 17.82 8.85 31.43
CA LYS A 341 18.74 9.29 32.48
C LYS A 341 19.61 10.48 32.06
N ASP A 342 19.93 10.59 30.77
CA ASP A 342 20.57 11.76 30.17
C ASP A 342 19.56 12.90 29.92
N GLY A 343 18.38 12.88 30.56
CA GLY A 343 17.22 13.78 30.40
C GLY A 343 17.44 15.29 30.59
N GLU A 344 18.68 15.77 30.52
CA GLU A 344 19.05 17.16 30.24
C GLU A 344 19.31 17.41 28.73
N ALA A 345 19.32 16.38 27.89
CA ALA A 345 19.51 16.52 26.45
C ALA A 345 18.22 17.02 25.76
N GLY A 346 18.29 18.17 25.09
CA GLY A 346 17.18 18.75 24.34
C GLY A 346 16.77 17.88 23.15
N LEU A 347 15.58 18.10 22.59
CA LEU A 347 15.10 17.41 21.38
C LEU A 347 16.09 17.48 20.20
N ASP A 348 16.95 18.50 20.19
CA ASP A 348 17.92 18.79 19.14
C ASP A 348 19.29 18.13 19.38
N ASP A 349 19.48 17.45 20.51
CA ASP A 349 20.76 16.82 20.86
C ASP A 349 20.95 15.45 20.21
N GLU A 350 22.10 15.29 19.54
CA GLU A 350 22.50 14.02 18.93
C GLU A 350 22.73 12.93 20.00
N PRO A 351 22.26 11.68 19.76
CA PRO A 351 22.61 10.56 20.62
C PRO A 351 24.14 10.37 20.69
N ARG A 352 24.71 10.43 21.90
CA ARG A 352 26.16 10.35 22.14
C ARG A 352 26.71 8.92 22.19
N ILE A 353 25.90 7.93 21.84
CA ILE A 353 26.22 6.51 21.89
C ILE A 353 26.64 6.06 20.49
N ASP A 354 27.73 5.30 20.42
CA ASP A 354 28.16 4.64 19.19
C ASP A 354 27.39 3.33 19.00
N VAL A 355 26.63 3.24 17.90
CA VAL A 355 25.88 2.05 17.50
C VAL A 355 26.29 1.70 16.08
N SER A 356 26.99 0.58 15.91
CA SER A 356 27.23 0.04 14.57
C SER A 356 25.91 -0.41 13.94
N TRP A 357 25.64 0.11 12.75
CA TRP A 357 24.46 -0.19 11.94
C TRP A 357 24.61 -1.42 11.05
N GLU A 358 25.78 -2.06 11.08
CA GLU A 358 25.96 -3.37 10.47
C GLU A 358 25.16 -4.42 11.24
N LEU A 359 24.52 -5.30 10.48
CA LEU A 359 23.70 -6.40 10.99
C LEU A 359 24.31 -7.75 10.60
N ALA A 360 24.42 -8.65 11.57
CA ALA A 360 24.71 -10.06 11.33
C ALA A 360 23.51 -10.78 10.70
N ASP A 361 23.72 -11.97 10.14
CA ASP A 361 22.65 -12.74 9.46
C ASP A 361 21.45 -13.04 10.38
N ASP A 362 21.67 -13.37 11.66
CA ASP A 362 20.59 -13.61 12.63
C ASP A 362 19.85 -12.32 13.02
N GLU A 363 20.56 -11.18 13.05
CA GLU A 363 19.98 -9.86 13.29
C GLU A 363 19.12 -9.42 12.10
N ILE A 364 19.55 -9.71 10.86
CA ILE A 364 18.76 -9.50 9.65
C ILE A 364 17.48 -10.34 9.69
N GLU A 365 17.55 -11.62 10.09
CA GLU A 365 16.35 -12.45 10.23
C GLU A 365 15.36 -11.85 11.24
N ARG A 366 15.85 -11.35 12.38
CA ARG A 366 15.03 -10.65 13.37
C ARG A 366 14.44 -9.35 12.82
N LEU A 367 15.21 -8.55 12.07
CA LEU A 367 14.72 -7.34 11.40
C LEU A 367 13.53 -7.67 10.50
N LEU A 368 13.66 -8.68 9.65
CA LEU A 368 12.59 -9.12 8.75
C LEU A 368 11.35 -9.62 9.50
N GLN A 369 11.53 -10.29 10.64
CA GLN A 369 10.42 -10.73 11.49
C GLN A 369 9.71 -9.55 12.18
N LEU A 370 10.47 -8.58 12.71
CA LEU A 370 9.94 -7.37 13.32
C LEU A 370 9.15 -6.54 12.30
N ARG A 371 9.71 -6.36 11.09
CA ARG A 371 9.03 -5.67 10.00
C ARG A 371 7.74 -6.35 9.60
N SER A 372 7.77 -7.68 9.41
CA SER A 372 6.57 -8.44 9.11
C SER A 372 5.51 -8.24 10.19
N ARG A 373 5.88 -8.43 11.45
CA ARG A 373 4.97 -8.26 12.59
C ARG A 373 4.32 -6.87 12.61
N LYS A 374 5.13 -5.81 12.47
CA LYS A 374 4.67 -4.42 12.43
C LYS A 374 3.54 -4.23 11.42
N TYR A 375 3.79 -4.59 10.15
CA TYR A 375 2.81 -4.38 9.08
C TYR A 375 1.60 -5.32 9.17
N ARG A 376 1.76 -6.53 9.72
CA ARG A 376 0.64 -7.47 9.96
C ARG A 376 -0.28 -7.00 11.09
N GLU A 377 0.23 -6.24 12.05
CA GLU A 377 -0.52 -5.70 13.20
C GLU A 377 -1.19 -4.35 12.90
N MET A 378 -0.73 -3.61 11.89
CA MET A 378 -1.34 -2.35 11.46
C MET A 378 -2.82 -2.48 11.04
N ALA A 379 -3.57 -1.40 11.32
CA ALA A 379 -4.98 -1.23 10.97
C ALA A 379 -5.95 -2.31 11.49
N ARG A 380 -5.58 -3.02 12.57
CA ARG A 380 -6.50 -3.96 13.24
C ARG A 380 -7.74 -3.30 13.83
N GLN A 381 -7.67 -2.01 14.15
CA GLN A 381 -8.81 -1.21 14.59
C GLN A 381 -9.78 -0.82 13.46
N GLY A 382 -9.42 -1.05 12.19
CA GLY A 382 -10.23 -0.66 11.03
C GLY A 382 -11.33 -1.67 10.65
N TYR A 383 -11.48 -2.76 11.40
CA TYR A 383 -12.49 -3.80 11.12
C TYR A 383 -13.07 -4.38 12.39
N GLN A 384 -14.21 -5.06 12.27
CA GLN A 384 -14.83 -5.80 13.36
C GLN A 384 -14.83 -7.30 13.07
N GLU A 385 -14.49 -8.12 14.07
CA GLU A 385 -14.59 -9.57 14.02
C GLU A 385 -15.80 -10.03 14.86
N LYS A 386 -16.85 -10.53 14.21
CA LYS A 386 -18.08 -10.98 14.87
C LYS A 386 -17.98 -12.45 15.28
N LEU A 387 -17.10 -12.74 16.24
CA LEU A 387 -16.99 -14.07 16.85
C LEU A 387 -17.36 -14.04 18.33
N SER A 388 -18.12 -15.04 18.77
CA SER A 388 -18.23 -15.37 20.20
C SER A 388 -16.87 -15.82 20.74
N GLY A 389 -16.56 -15.52 22.01
CA GLY A 389 -15.26 -15.83 22.63
C GLY A 389 -14.86 -17.31 22.53
N TYR A 390 -15.83 -18.22 22.64
CA TYR A 390 -15.61 -19.65 22.43
C TYR A 390 -15.26 -19.99 20.97
N ALA A 391 -15.94 -19.38 19.99
CA ALA A 391 -15.69 -19.62 18.57
C ALA A 391 -14.31 -19.11 18.14
N ALA A 392 -13.86 -17.97 18.70
CA ALA A 392 -12.52 -17.45 18.49
C ALA A 392 -11.43 -18.38 19.05
N PHE A 393 -11.65 -18.96 20.24
CA PHE A 393 -10.76 -19.96 20.83
C PHE A 393 -10.66 -21.22 19.97
N TYR A 394 -11.79 -21.81 19.57
CA TYR A 394 -11.80 -23.01 18.72
C TYR A 394 -11.13 -22.77 17.36
N ARG A 395 -11.31 -21.58 16.76
CA ARG A 395 -10.61 -21.21 15.52
C ARG A 395 -9.10 -21.16 15.72
N ARG A 396 -8.61 -20.52 16.80
CA ARG A 396 -7.18 -20.46 17.11
C ARG A 396 -6.59 -21.84 17.40
N ALA A 397 -7.32 -22.67 18.15
CA ALA A 397 -6.93 -24.06 18.42
C ALA A 397 -6.87 -24.87 17.12
N GLY A 398 -7.90 -24.75 16.27
CA GLY A 398 -7.97 -25.40 14.96
C GLY A 398 -6.85 -24.96 14.01
N GLN A 399 -6.52 -23.68 13.96
CA GLN A 399 -5.39 -23.16 13.17
C GLN A 399 -4.04 -23.67 13.69
N SER A 400 -3.87 -23.74 15.01
CA SER A 400 -2.65 -24.26 15.64
C SER A 400 -2.48 -25.76 15.38
N LEU A 401 -3.56 -26.53 15.51
CA LEU A 401 -3.60 -27.95 15.17
C LEU A 401 -3.36 -28.18 13.67
N ALA A 402 -3.97 -27.38 12.80
CA ALA A 402 -3.74 -27.45 11.36
C ALA A 402 -2.28 -27.14 11.02
N LYS A 403 -1.69 -26.11 11.63
CA LYS A 403 -0.27 -25.77 11.48
C LYS A 403 0.61 -26.93 11.93
N LEU A 404 0.36 -27.51 13.10
CA LEU A 404 1.10 -28.68 13.59
C LEU A 404 0.95 -29.87 12.64
N TYR A 405 -0.28 -30.17 12.21
CA TYR A 405 -0.58 -31.25 11.28
C TYR A 405 0.13 -31.07 9.94
N TYR A 406 0.07 -29.89 9.34
CA TYR A 406 0.69 -29.63 8.04
C TYR A 406 2.22 -29.50 8.13
N THR A 407 2.76 -28.93 9.21
CA THR A 407 4.20 -28.97 9.50
C THR A 407 4.68 -30.40 9.67
N PHE A 408 3.98 -31.24 10.44
CA PHE A 408 4.33 -32.65 10.57
C PHE A 408 4.22 -33.39 9.21
N ARG A 409 3.08 -33.23 8.53
CA ARG A 409 2.80 -33.90 7.26
C ARG A 409 3.78 -33.51 6.15
N TYR A 410 4.28 -32.28 6.14
CA TYR A 410 5.05 -31.78 5.00
C TYR A 410 6.49 -31.37 5.32
N ASP A 411 6.87 -31.02 6.54
CA ASP A 411 8.29 -30.75 6.87
C ASP A 411 9.00 -32.03 7.32
N ILE A 412 8.37 -32.82 8.20
CA ILE A 412 8.99 -34.06 8.70
C ILE A 412 8.93 -35.16 7.64
N LEU A 413 7.76 -35.42 7.06
CA LEU A 413 7.65 -36.49 6.05
C LEU A 413 8.30 -36.11 4.70
N LYS A 414 8.22 -34.84 4.23
CA LYS A 414 8.81 -34.44 2.92
C LYS A 414 10.32 -34.23 3.02
N SER A 415 10.91 -33.87 4.16
CA SER A 415 12.38 -33.81 4.30
C SER A 415 13.01 -35.20 4.16
N GLN A 416 12.41 -36.22 4.79
CA GLN A 416 12.80 -37.61 4.57
C GLN A 416 12.56 -38.05 3.12
N HIS A 417 11.42 -37.68 2.53
CA HIS A 417 11.14 -37.99 1.11
C HIS A 417 12.10 -37.29 0.12
N LYS A 418 12.51 -36.04 0.38
CA LYS A 418 13.45 -35.28 -0.45
C LYS A 418 14.88 -35.78 -0.29
N GLN A 419 15.31 -36.14 0.93
CA GLN A 419 16.60 -36.82 1.14
C GLN A 419 16.63 -38.15 0.39
N VAL A 420 15.57 -38.96 0.49
CA VAL A 420 15.46 -40.23 -0.26
C VAL A 420 15.45 -40.00 -1.76
N LYS A 421 14.66 -39.05 -2.29
CA LYS A 421 14.66 -38.73 -3.74
C LYS A 421 15.98 -38.13 -4.23
N LYS A 422 16.66 -37.31 -3.42
CA LYS A 422 17.95 -36.72 -3.76
C LYS A 422 19.03 -37.82 -3.78
N VAL A 423 19.06 -38.70 -2.79
CA VAL A 423 19.92 -39.89 -2.78
C VAL A 423 19.63 -40.77 -3.99
N ILE A 424 18.36 -41.07 -4.31
CA ILE A 424 18.01 -41.86 -5.50
C ILE A 424 18.44 -41.16 -6.80
N LYS A 425 18.27 -39.84 -6.91
CA LYS A 425 18.61 -39.08 -8.11
C LYS A 425 20.12 -38.94 -8.30
N ASP A 426 20.85 -38.65 -7.22
CA ASP A 426 22.30 -38.55 -7.20
C ASP A 426 22.94 -39.94 -7.45
N VAL A 427 22.35 -41.02 -6.91
CA VAL A 427 22.79 -42.41 -7.13
C VAL A 427 22.37 -42.96 -8.50
N SER A 428 21.31 -42.42 -9.13
CA SER A 428 20.96 -42.78 -10.51
C SER A 428 21.87 -42.14 -11.55
N GLY A 429 22.64 -41.11 -11.18
CA GLY A 429 23.62 -40.45 -12.04
C GLY A 429 24.98 -41.15 -12.07
N GLU A 430 25.31 -41.96 -11.06
CA GLU A 430 26.60 -42.65 -10.94
C GLU A 430 26.42 -44.14 -10.61
N SER A 431 26.76 -45.01 -11.57
CA SER A 431 26.96 -46.47 -11.43
C SER A 431 25.77 -47.32 -10.93
N SER A 432 24.99 -47.84 -11.88
CA SER A 432 24.07 -48.95 -11.68
C SER A 432 24.85 -50.28 -11.63
N VAL A 433 24.92 -50.94 -10.46
CA VAL A 433 24.95 -52.43 -10.31
C VAL A 433 24.93 -52.89 -8.83
N LEU A 434 25.20 -52.04 -7.83
CA LEU A 434 25.21 -52.45 -6.40
C LEU A 434 24.05 -51.89 -5.55
N ILE A 435 22.80 -51.95 -6.04
CA ILE A 435 21.69 -51.17 -5.42
C ILE A 435 20.57 -52.02 -4.76
N LYS A 436 20.60 -53.35 -4.84
CA LYS A 436 19.52 -54.17 -4.21
C LYS A 436 19.68 -54.45 -2.70
N GLN A 437 20.88 -54.33 -2.13
CA GLN A 437 21.10 -54.63 -0.71
C GLN A 437 21.00 -53.41 0.21
N VAL A 438 21.25 -52.20 -0.29
CA VAL A 438 21.26 -50.97 0.53
C VAL A 438 19.87 -50.29 0.56
N SER A 439 19.04 -50.48 -0.47
CA SER A 439 17.71 -49.85 -0.59
C SER A 439 16.56 -50.68 0.00
N ALA A 440 16.78 -51.96 0.31
CA ALA A 440 15.78 -52.89 0.84
C ALA A 440 15.13 -52.46 2.18
N PRO A 441 15.87 -51.99 3.21
CA PRO A 441 15.25 -51.53 4.45
C PRO A 441 14.41 -50.26 4.27
N PHE A 442 14.74 -49.43 3.29
CA PHE A 442 13.99 -48.22 2.96
C PHE A 442 12.70 -48.50 2.18
N TYR A 443 12.70 -49.49 1.29
CA TYR A 443 11.50 -49.96 0.60
C TYR A 443 10.49 -50.61 1.56
N ALA A 444 10.95 -51.39 2.54
CA ALA A 444 10.09 -51.98 3.56
C ALA A 444 9.44 -50.92 4.47
N ALA A 445 10.19 -49.85 4.83
CA ALA A 445 9.64 -48.72 5.58
C ALA A 445 8.66 -47.88 4.73
N TYR A 446 8.92 -47.74 3.43
CA TYR A 446 8.02 -47.06 2.49
C TYR A 446 6.69 -47.79 2.31
N ASP A 447 6.69 -49.11 2.16
CA ASP A 447 5.46 -49.92 2.02
C ASP A 447 4.67 -50.03 3.32
N PHE A 448 5.34 -49.96 4.48
CA PHE A 448 4.67 -49.94 5.78
C PHE A 448 3.92 -48.61 6.04
N ILE A 449 4.46 -47.49 5.54
CA ILE A 449 3.88 -46.15 5.72
C ILE A 449 2.92 -45.76 4.59
N SER A 450 3.09 -46.31 3.38
CA SER A 450 2.27 -46.00 2.19
C SER A 450 0.98 -46.82 2.08
N ARG A 451 0.65 -47.65 3.10
CA ARG A 451 -0.66 -48.31 3.17
C ARG A 451 -1.78 -47.26 3.24
N LYS A 452 -2.50 -47.09 2.13
CA LYS A 452 -3.80 -46.41 2.12
C LYS A 452 -4.69 -47.05 3.19
N PRO A 453 -5.31 -46.29 4.11
CA PRO A 453 -6.39 -46.84 4.91
C PRO A 453 -7.49 -47.26 3.93
N GLY A 454 -7.92 -48.51 4.01
CA GLY A 454 -8.94 -49.11 3.16
C GLY A 454 -10.21 -48.27 3.11
N GLU A 455 -10.88 -48.36 1.96
CA GLU A 455 -12.23 -47.86 1.73
C GLU A 455 -13.12 -48.16 2.94
N ARG A 456 -13.64 -47.12 3.58
CA ARG A 456 -14.78 -47.28 4.48
C ARG A 456 -16.01 -47.52 3.60
N PRO A 457 -16.80 -48.57 3.83
CA PRO A 457 -18.07 -48.71 3.14
C PRO A 457 -18.99 -47.55 3.54
N ALA A 458 -19.74 -47.05 2.56
CA ALA A 458 -20.71 -45.99 2.76
C ALA A 458 -21.65 -46.33 3.93
N ARG A 459 -21.61 -45.50 4.98
CA ARG A 459 -22.64 -45.55 6.03
C ARG A 459 -23.87 -44.84 5.49
N SER A 460 -24.93 -45.63 5.28
CA SER A 460 -26.31 -45.17 5.14
C SER A 460 -26.67 -44.25 6.31
N GLY A 461 -27.02 -43.00 5.99
CA GLY A 461 -27.58 -42.06 6.95
C GLY A 461 -28.97 -42.51 7.37
N ALA A 462 -29.16 -42.76 8.66
CA ALA A 462 -30.46 -42.95 9.26
C ALA A 462 -31.15 -41.59 9.43
N LEU A 463 -32.38 -41.49 8.93
CA LEU A 463 -33.29 -40.36 9.04
C LEU A 463 -33.67 -40.06 10.50
N TRP A 464 -33.70 -38.76 10.82
CA TRP A 464 -34.63 -38.10 11.74
C TRP A 464 -34.98 -36.75 11.07
N GLY A 465 -36.06 -36.66 10.28
CA GLY A 465 -37.39 -36.08 10.62
C GLY A 465 -37.32 -34.56 10.86
N SER A 466 -38.08 -33.65 10.24
CA SER A 466 -39.16 -33.67 9.24
C SER A 466 -39.59 -32.20 8.99
N GLY A 467 -39.86 -31.81 7.74
CA GLY A 467 -40.66 -30.60 7.42
C GLY A 467 -40.10 -29.69 6.34
N GLY A 468 -40.61 -29.82 5.12
CA GLY A 468 -40.39 -28.91 3.98
C GLY A 468 -39.89 -29.62 2.74
N GLU A 469 -40.80 -30.16 1.93
CA GLU A 469 -40.50 -30.73 0.61
C GLU A 469 -40.05 -29.63 -0.36
N GLU A 470 -38.76 -29.61 -0.69
CA GLU A 470 -38.29 -29.19 -2.01
C GLU A 470 -37.44 -30.35 -2.56
N GLN A 471 -37.90 -30.93 -3.67
CA GLN A 471 -37.21 -31.98 -4.39
C GLN A 471 -35.84 -31.47 -4.84
N VAL A 472 -34.77 -32.09 -4.35
CA VAL A 472 -33.40 -31.81 -4.80
C VAL A 472 -33.15 -32.58 -6.09
N GLU A 473 -33.23 -31.89 -7.22
CA GLU A 473 -32.91 -32.41 -8.54
C GLU A 473 -31.39 -32.34 -8.77
N TYR A 474 -30.78 -33.49 -9.08
CA TYR A 474 -29.40 -33.55 -9.57
C TYR A 474 -29.39 -33.08 -11.04
N GLY A 475 -28.91 -31.85 -11.33
CA GLY A 475 -28.66 -31.49 -12.73
C GLY A 475 -28.66 -30.02 -13.15
N GLU A 476 -28.85 -29.03 -12.27
CA GLU A 476 -28.93 -27.64 -12.74
C GLU A 476 -27.55 -27.00 -12.94
N ILE A 477 -27.14 -26.84 -14.21
CA ILE A 477 -26.14 -25.84 -14.61
C ILE A 477 -26.67 -24.50 -14.09
N TYR A 478 -25.92 -23.81 -13.24
CA TYR A 478 -26.36 -22.52 -12.71
C TYR A 478 -26.53 -21.53 -13.86
N THR A 479 -27.76 -21.21 -14.22
CA THR A 479 -28.03 -20.15 -15.19
C THR A 479 -28.02 -18.80 -14.46
N SER A 480 -27.35 -17.80 -15.04
CA SER A 480 -27.36 -16.45 -14.45
C SER A 480 -28.79 -15.93 -14.35
N SER A 481 -29.13 -15.28 -13.25
CA SER A 481 -30.46 -14.68 -13.09
C SER A 481 -30.77 -13.62 -14.16
N LEU A 482 -29.73 -13.05 -14.78
CA LEU A 482 -29.87 -12.10 -15.89
C LEU A 482 -30.47 -12.77 -17.13
N ALA A 483 -30.29 -14.08 -17.32
CA ALA A 483 -30.86 -14.81 -18.44
C ALA A 483 -32.39 -14.90 -18.39
N ASN A 484 -33.01 -14.59 -17.24
CA ASN A 484 -34.47 -14.59 -17.10
C ASN A 484 -35.13 -13.32 -17.67
N GLU A 485 -34.33 -12.32 -18.07
CA GLU A 485 -34.84 -11.09 -18.69
C GLU A 485 -35.04 -11.31 -20.20
N ASP A 486 -36.29 -11.36 -20.65
CA ASP A 486 -36.61 -11.42 -22.09
C ASP A 486 -36.45 -10.04 -22.75
N ARG A 487 -35.24 -9.74 -23.21
CA ARG A 487 -34.92 -8.53 -23.96
C ARG A 487 -33.69 -8.71 -24.84
N THR A 488 -33.44 -7.76 -25.73
CA THR A 488 -32.20 -7.66 -26.49
C THR A 488 -31.26 -6.59 -25.92
N VAL A 489 -29.96 -6.79 -26.10
CA VAL A 489 -28.92 -5.81 -25.75
C VAL A 489 -27.96 -5.62 -26.91
N THR A 490 -27.66 -4.36 -27.23
CA THR A 490 -26.66 -4.02 -28.24
C THR A 490 -25.26 -4.12 -27.64
N CYS A 491 -24.33 -4.73 -28.37
CA CYS A 491 -22.95 -4.82 -27.93
C CYS A 491 -22.28 -3.44 -27.90
N PRO A 492 -21.50 -3.09 -26.85
CA PRO A 492 -20.73 -1.83 -26.81
C PRO A 492 -19.74 -1.66 -27.98
N ASN A 493 -19.42 -2.76 -28.67
CA ASN A 493 -18.51 -2.81 -29.80
C ASN A 493 -19.25 -2.92 -31.15
N ALA A 494 -20.58 -2.77 -31.18
CA ALA A 494 -21.40 -2.98 -32.37
C ALA A 494 -21.01 -2.08 -33.54
N GLU A 495 -20.82 -0.77 -33.30
CA GLU A 495 -20.41 0.18 -34.34
C GLU A 495 -19.09 -0.20 -35.02
N ARG A 496 -18.16 -0.80 -34.27
CA ARG A 496 -16.82 -1.14 -34.75
C ARG A 496 -16.77 -2.50 -35.44
N HIS A 497 -17.52 -3.46 -34.94
CA HIS A 497 -17.42 -4.87 -35.35
C HIS A 497 -18.67 -5.40 -36.08
N GLY A 498 -19.68 -4.57 -36.29
CA GLY A 498 -20.95 -4.99 -36.90
C GLY A 498 -21.68 -6.03 -36.06
N CYS A 499 -21.60 -5.93 -34.73
CA CYS A 499 -22.27 -6.90 -33.84
C CYS A 499 -23.79 -6.81 -34.00
N LYS A 500 -24.44 -7.97 -34.07
CA LYS A 500 -25.90 -8.06 -33.98
C LYS A 500 -26.36 -7.76 -32.54
N ASP A 501 -27.62 -7.38 -32.40
CA ASP A 501 -28.28 -7.35 -31.09
C ASP A 501 -28.34 -8.77 -30.53
N LEU A 502 -28.05 -8.89 -29.24
CA LEU A 502 -27.92 -10.16 -28.54
C LEU A 502 -29.15 -10.38 -27.67
N TRP A 503 -29.80 -11.53 -27.80
CA TRP A 503 -30.90 -11.92 -26.93
C TRP A 503 -30.33 -12.31 -25.56
N VAL A 504 -30.85 -11.70 -24.49
CA VAL A 504 -30.31 -11.78 -23.14
C VAL A 504 -30.34 -13.19 -22.54
N PRO A 505 -31.41 -14.00 -22.74
CA PRO A 505 -31.44 -15.40 -22.33
C PRO A 505 -30.28 -16.21 -22.90
N ASP A 506 -30.03 -16.15 -24.22
CA ASP A 506 -28.91 -16.86 -24.84
C ASP A 506 -27.56 -16.29 -24.39
N LEU A 507 -27.45 -14.96 -24.32
CA LEU A 507 -26.21 -14.28 -23.95
C LEU A 507 -25.70 -14.78 -22.60
N TYR A 508 -26.54 -14.82 -21.56
CA TYR A 508 -26.13 -15.20 -20.22
C TYR A 508 -26.34 -16.69 -19.90
N GLY A 509 -27.25 -17.36 -20.60
CA GLY A 509 -27.53 -18.79 -20.43
C GLY A 509 -26.55 -19.69 -21.19
N GLU A 510 -26.33 -19.42 -22.47
CA GLU A 510 -25.53 -20.31 -23.33
C GLU A 510 -24.13 -19.74 -23.58
N PHE A 511 -24.02 -18.43 -23.84
CA PHE A 511 -22.76 -17.82 -24.26
C PHE A 511 -21.90 -17.30 -23.11
N CYS A 512 -22.27 -17.59 -21.86
CA CYS A 512 -21.53 -17.17 -20.66
C CYS A 512 -21.28 -15.65 -20.61
N GLY A 513 -22.20 -14.83 -21.10
CA GLY A 513 -22.09 -13.39 -21.21
C GLY A 513 -21.04 -12.93 -22.23
N VAL A 514 -20.73 -13.73 -23.26
CA VAL A 514 -19.75 -13.39 -24.30
C VAL A 514 -20.46 -13.13 -25.62
N CYS A 515 -20.22 -11.96 -26.22
CA CYS A 515 -20.69 -11.65 -27.57
C CYS A 515 -20.04 -12.61 -28.58
N GLU A 516 -20.85 -13.34 -29.34
CA GLU A 516 -20.36 -14.30 -30.34
C GLU A 516 -19.58 -13.63 -31.48
N THR A 517 -19.94 -12.40 -31.85
CA THR A 517 -19.33 -11.68 -32.98
C THR A 517 -17.94 -11.13 -32.64
N CYS A 518 -17.85 -10.29 -31.59
CA CYS A 518 -16.59 -9.60 -31.27
C CYS A 518 -15.86 -10.17 -30.05
N GLY A 519 -16.48 -11.10 -29.31
CA GLY A 519 -15.93 -11.65 -28.08
C GLY A 519 -15.89 -10.65 -26.91
N HIS A 520 -16.75 -9.63 -26.91
CA HIS A 520 -16.92 -8.75 -25.74
C HIS A 520 -17.54 -9.52 -24.58
N HIS A 521 -16.96 -9.38 -23.39
CA HIS A 521 -17.46 -10.01 -22.17
C HIS A 521 -18.32 -9.02 -21.42
N PHE A 522 -19.62 -9.28 -21.36
CA PHE A 522 -20.56 -8.56 -20.52
C PHE A 522 -20.34 -8.94 -19.05
N PRO A 523 -20.52 -8.01 -18.10
CA PRO A 523 -20.45 -8.31 -16.67
C PRO A 523 -21.40 -9.46 -16.28
N LEU A 524 -20.91 -10.39 -15.47
CA LEU A 524 -21.70 -11.45 -14.84
C LEU A 524 -21.60 -11.32 -13.32
N GLU A 525 -22.58 -11.85 -12.59
CA GLU A 525 -22.55 -11.86 -11.13
C GLU A 525 -21.45 -12.80 -10.60
N TYR A 526 -20.90 -12.48 -9.42
CA TYR A 526 -19.78 -13.23 -8.85
C TYR A 526 -20.15 -14.70 -8.53
N GLN A 527 -21.43 -14.97 -8.25
CA GLN A 527 -21.99 -16.30 -7.98
C GLN A 527 -21.83 -17.22 -9.20
N TRP A 528 -21.99 -16.68 -10.42
CA TRP A 528 -21.78 -17.43 -11.65
C TRP A 528 -20.37 -18.01 -11.69
N TYR A 529 -19.37 -17.20 -11.38
CA TYR A 529 -17.98 -17.65 -11.33
C TYR A 529 -17.72 -18.67 -10.24
N MET A 530 -18.29 -18.48 -9.05
CA MET A 530 -18.15 -19.45 -7.96
C MET A 530 -18.65 -20.84 -8.38
N ARG A 531 -19.79 -20.91 -9.08
CA ARG A 531 -20.42 -22.18 -9.48
C ARG A 531 -19.80 -22.82 -10.73
N HIS A 532 -19.23 -22.05 -11.66
CA HIS A 532 -18.65 -22.57 -12.90
C HIS A 532 -17.14 -22.84 -12.83
N LEU A 533 -16.39 -22.01 -12.10
CA LEU A 533 -14.93 -22.14 -12.05
C LEU A 533 -14.45 -23.26 -11.12
N PHE A 534 -15.23 -23.56 -10.07
CA PHE A 534 -14.85 -24.50 -9.01
C PHE A 534 -15.74 -25.75 -9.01
N GLU A 535 -15.35 -26.80 -8.30
CA GLU A 535 -16.19 -27.97 -8.06
C GLU A 535 -17.27 -27.63 -7.00
N PRO A 536 -18.57 -27.92 -7.24
CA PRO A 536 -19.66 -27.48 -6.34
C PRO A 536 -19.52 -27.91 -4.88
N ASP A 537 -19.01 -29.12 -4.63
CA ASP A 537 -18.83 -29.72 -3.31
C ASP A 537 -17.54 -29.26 -2.60
N SER A 538 -16.69 -28.49 -3.28
CA SER A 538 -15.38 -28.08 -2.79
C SER A 538 -15.36 -26.73 -2.07
N ILE A 539 -16.36 -25.88 -2.29
CA ILE A 539 -16.35 -24.49 -1.82
C ILE A 539 -16.62 -24.44 -0.32
N ARG A 540 -15.64 -23.96 0.45
CA ARG A 540 -15.78 -23.74 1.89
C ARG A 540 -15.30 -22.35 2.26
N GLU A 541 -16.25 -21.46 2.51
CA GLU A 541 -15.96 -20.08 2.93
C GLU A 541 -15.33 -20.05 4.33
N PHE A 542 -14.37 -19.16 4.53
CA PHE A 542 -13.77 -18.85 5.83
C PHE A 542 -13.60 -17.33 5.98
N ASN A 543 -13.36 -16.86 7.21
CA ASN A 543 -13.34 -15.44 7.58
C ASN A 543 -14.65 -14.68 7.28
N SER A 544 -15.80 -15.36 7.22
CA SER A 544 -17.11 -14.72 6.97
C SER A 544 -17.56 -13.77 8.08
N ASP A 545 -16.88 -13.79 9.21
CA ASP A 545 -17.12 -13.00 10.43
C ASP A 545 -16.42 -11.63 10.43
N LEU A 546 -15.48 -11.37 9.51
CA LEU A 546 -14.82 -10.07 9.39
C LEU A 546 -15.70 -9.09 8.63
N ALA A 547 -15.93 -7.91 9.22
CA ALA A 547 -16.82 -6.88 8.72
C ALA A 547 -16.13 -5.52 8.59
N SER A 548 -16.43 -4.82 7.49
CA SER A 548 -16.03 -3.42 7.28
C SER A 548 -16.79 -2.51 8.23
N ILE A 549 -16.12 -1.52 8.81
CA ILE A 549 -16.74 -0.54 9.73
C ILE A 549 -16.43 0.89 9.28
N ASN A 550 -16.85 1.89 10.07
CA ASN A 550 -16.56 3.31 9.86
C ASN A 550 -15.53 3.81 10.90
N PRO A 551 -14.23 3.51 10.75
CA PRO A 551 -13.25 3.76 11.82
C PRO A 551 -12.92 5.25 12.04
N LEU A 552 -13.30 6.13 11.10
CA LEU A 552 -13.08 7.57 11.18
C LEU A 552 -14.38 8.35 11.41
N ASP A 553 -15.48 7.67 11.74
CA ASP A 553 -16.81 8.27 11.90
C ASP A 553 -17.22 9.15 10.70
N PHE A 554 -16.79 8.75 9.49
CA PHE A 554 -17.04 9.50 8.27
C PHE A 554 -18.55 9.59 8.00
N PRO A 555 -19.15 10.78 7.85
CA PRO A 555 -20.60 10.90 7.84
C PRO A 555 -21.30 10.14 6.71
N GLY A 556 -22.41 9.49 7.07
CA GLY A 556 -23.23 8.71 6.15
C GLY A 556 -22.66 7.34 5.77
N ILE A 557 -21.44 6.99 6.22
CA ILE A 557 -20.83 5.72 5.85
C ILE A 557 -21.49 4.52 6.52
N ASP A 558 -21.91 4.63 7.77
CA ASP A 558 -22.62 3.55 8.46
C ASP A 558 -23.87 3.12 7.69
N LYS A 559 -24.69 4.09 7.27
CA LYS A 559 -25.87 3.84 6.42
C LYS A 559 -25.48 3.18 5.11
N LYS A 560 -24.46 3.70 4.40
CA LYS A 560 -23.98 3.12 3.13
C LYS A 560 -23.47 1.67 3.33
N LEU A 561 -22.81 1.36 4.45
CA LEU A 561 -22.35 0.00 4.79
C LEU A 561 -23.53 -0.93 5.13
N GLU A 562 -24.49 -0.47 5.91
CA GLU A 562 -25.71 -1.25 6.21
C GLU A 562 -26.52 -1.58 4.96
N LEU A 563 -26.70 -0.61 4.06
CA LEU A 563 -27.33 -0.80 2.76
C LEU A 563 -26.59 -1.87 1.93
N ALA A 564 -25.26 -1.80 1.87
CA ALA A 564 -24.45 -2.80 1.18
C ALA A 564 -24.58 -4.20 1.80
N ARG A 565 -24.60 -4.30 3.14
CA ARG A 565 -24.82 -5.57 3.86
C ARG A 565 -26.21 -6.14 3.60
N LYS A 566 -27.26 -5.31 3.65
CA LYS A 566 -28.65 -5.72 3.34
C LYS A 566 -28.78 -6.21 1.90
N LYS A 567 -28.17 -5.51 0.95
CA LYS A 567 -28.19 -5.88 -0.48
C LYS A 567 -27.45 -7.19 -0.76
N THR A 568 -26.29 -7.39 -0.14
CA THR A 568 -25.39 -8.51 -0.50
C THR A 568 -25.47 -9.70 0.44
N GLY A 569 -26.09 -9.55 1.61
CA GLY A 569 -26.04 -10.54 2.70
C GLY A 569 -24.64 -10.74 3.30
N ARG A 570 -23.66 -9.90 2.93
CA ARG A 570 -22.25 -10.08 3.26
C ARG A 570 -21.69 -8.87 4.02
N PRO A 571 -20.68 -9.08 4.90
CA PRO A 571 -20.21 -8.04 5.80
C PRO A 571 -19.15 -7.09 5.19
N CYS A 572 -18.51 -7.47 4.08
CA CYS A 572 -17.46 -6.71 3.40
C CYS A 572 -17.31 -7.15 1.93
N ALA A 573 -16.47 -6.46 1.15
CA ALA A 573 -16.32 -6.67 -0.30
C ALA A 573 -15.37 -7.82 -0.71
N MET A 574 -14.94 -8.65 0.23
CA MET A 574 -14.05 -9.78 -0.05
C MET A 574 -14.61 -11.08 0.51
N ILE A 575 -14.57 -12.11 -0.33
CA ILE A 575 -14.94 -13.49 -0.01
C ILE A 575 -13.67 -14.34 -0.06
N THR A 576 -13.43 -15.15 0.98
CA THR A 576 -12.29 -16.05 1.03
C THR A 576 -12.77 -17.47 1.26
N PHE A 577 -12.31 -18.41 0.42
CA PHE A 577 -12.79 -19.79 0.46
C PHE A 577 -11.74 -20.78 -0.04
N ASP A 578 -11.82 -22.02 0.44
CA ASP A 578 -11.18 -23.16 -0.22
C ASP A 578 -12.03 -23.60 -1.41
N ALA A 579 -11.39 -24.05 -2.49
CA ALA A 579 -12.05 -24.61 -3.65
C ALA A 579 -11.18 -25.67 -4.33
N ARG A 580 -11.78 -26.43 -5.24
CA ARG A 580 -11.07 -27.35 -6.13
C ARG A 580 -11.31 -27.00 -7.59
N VAL A 581 -10.25 -27.04 -8.39
CA VAL A 581 -10.30 -26.84 -9.84
C VAL A 581 -9.64 -28.04 -10.51
N MET A 582 -10.45 -28.87 -11.15
CA MET A 582 -9.98 -30.05 -11.90
C MET A 582 -9.04 -30.92 -11.05
N GLY A 583 -9.44 -31.24 -9.82
CA GLY A 583 -8.63 -32.04 -8.90
C GLY A 583 -7.57 -31.29 -8.07
N ILE A 584 -7.28 -30.02 -8.36
CA ILE A 584 -6.30 -29.22 -7.61
C ILE A 584 -6.99 -28.39 -6.54
N ASP A 585 -6.65 -28.64 -5.27
CA ASP A 585 -7.12 -27.83 -4.14
C ASP A 585 -6.41 -26.47 -4.12
N ILE A 586 -7.17 -25.39 -4.08
CA ILE A 586 -6.68 -24.01 -4.05
C ILE A 586 -7.36 -23.19 -2.96
N VAL A 587 -6.74 -22.07 -2.59
CA VAL A 587 -7.36 -21.01 -1.79
C VAL A 587 -7.70 -19.84 -2.71
N VAL A 588 -8.89 -19.29 -2.57
CA VAL A 588 -9.37 -18.18 -3.39
C VAL A 588 -9.68 -16.97 -2.50
N ALA A 589 -9.19 -15.81 -2.90
CA ALA A 589 -9.60 -14.51 -2.39
C ALA A 589 -10.30 -13.75 -3.53
N MET A 590 -11.60 -13.52 -3.38
CA MET A 590 -12.46 -12.91 -4.40
C MET A 590 -12.91 -11.52 -3.96
N LEU A 591 -12.53 -10.49 -4.70
CA LEU A 591 -13.12 -9.15 -4.61
C LEU A 591 -14.32 -9.07 -5.53
N TYR A 592 -15.46 -8.56 -5.06
CA TYR A 592 -16.71 -8.50 -5.83
C TYR A 592 -17.36 -7.12 -5.82
N SER A 593 -18.04 -6.77 -6.91
CA SER A 593 -18.57 -5.42 -7.17
C SER A 593 -19.69 -4.99 -6.23
N ASP A 594 -20.56 -5.91 -5.83
CA ASP A 594 -21.87 -5.54 -5.28
C ASP A 594 -21.79 -4.88 -3.90
N PHE A 595 -20.69 -5.12 -3.19
CA PHE A 595 -20.36 -4.41 -1.97
C PHE A 595 -19.41 -3.26 -2.30
N ARG A 596 -19.99 -2.06 -2.45
CA ARG A 596 -19.22 -0.81 -2.64
C ARG A 596 -18.15 -0.90 -3.73
N ASN A 597 -18.49 -1.45 -4.90
CA ASN A 597 -17.61 -1.59 -6.06
C ASN A 597 -16.29 -2.30 -5.76
N GLY A 598 -16.26 -3.24 -4.82
CA GLY A 598 -15.03 -3.97 -4.48
C GLY A 598 -13.94 -3.09 -3.87
N THR A 599 -14.31 -1.98 -3.22
CA THR A 599 -13.34 -1.11 -2.53
C THR A 599 -12.68 -1.83 -1.36
N VAL A 600 -11.36 -1.70 -1.24
CA VAL A 600 -10.54 -2.39 -0.23
C VAL A 600 -10.31 -1.47 0.96
N GLY A 601 -10.80 -1.88 2.13
CA GLY A 601 -10.44 -1.30 3.42
C GLY A 601 -9.75 -2.31 4.32
N ALA A 602 -9.67 -2.02 5.62
CA ALA A 602 -8.99 -2.85 6.60
C ALA A 602 -9.59 -4.26 6.76
N ALA A 603 -10.92 -4.40 6.61
CA ALA A 603 -11.57 -5.71 6.66
C ALA A 603 -11.20 -6.59 5.46
N GLU A 604 -11.24 -6.04 4.25
CA GLU A 604 -10.83 -6.74 3.04
C GLU A 604 -9.33 -7.08 3.06
N GLY A 605 -8.49 -6.14 3.50
CA GLY A 605 -7.06 -6.37 3.67
C GLY A 605 -6.77 -7.48 4.67
N GLU A 606 -7.43 -7.49 5.83
CA GLU A 606 -7.30 -8.56 6.82
C GLU A 606 -7.76 -9.93 6.28
N LYS A 607 -8.88 -9.99 5.55
CA LYS A 607 -9.33 -11.24 4.90
C LYS A 607 -8.28 -11.78 3.94
N PHE A 608 -7.71 -10.92 3.10
CA PHE A 608 -6.67 -11.28 2.15
C PHE A 608 -5.40 -11.81 2.85
N VAL A 609 -4.98 -11.09 3.88
CA VAL A 609 -3.88 -11.41 4.80
C VAL A 609 -4.04 -12.81 5.42
N ARG A 610 -5.25 -13.14 5.89
CA ARG A 610 -5.57 -14.47 6.46
C ARG A 610 -5.69 -15.54 5.37
N ALA A 611 -6.16 -15.21 4.17
CA ALA A 611 -6.18 -16.14 3.04
C ALA A 611 -4.76 -16.56 2.61
N CYS A 612 -3.81 -15.62 2.59
CA CYS A 612 -2.39 -15.92 2.35
C CYS A 612 -1.82 -16.89 3.40
N GLU A 613 -2.16 -16.69 4.68
CA GLU A 613 -1.74 -17.60 5.76
C GLU A 613 -2.35 -18.99 5.62
N VAL A 614 -3.65 -19.07 5.30
CA VAL A 614 -4.33 -20.36 5.08
C VAL A 614 -3.69 -21.09 3.90
N ALA A 615 -3.43 -20.40 2.78
CA ALA A 615 -2.75 -20.97 1.62
C ALA A 615 -1.35 -21.49 1.97
N LYS A 616 -0.58 -20.70 2.75
CA LYS A 616 0.75 -21.07 3.26
C LYS A 616 0.69 -22.32 4.15
N ILE A 617 -0.20 -22.35 5.14
CA ILE A 617 -0.34 -23.45 6.09
C ILE A 617 -0.78 -24.73 5.37
N LYS A 618 -1.79 -24.64 4.50
CA LYS A 618 -2.33 -25.77 3.76
C LYS A 618 -1.44 -26.21 2.60
N ARG A 619 -0.42 -25.41 2.27
CA ARG A 619 0.45 -25.62 1.13
C ARG A 619 -0.31 -25.71 -0.20
N ARG A 620 -1.22 -24.76 -0.43
CA ARG A 620 -2.09 -24.69 -1.62
C ARG A 620 -1.77 -23.45 -2.46
N PRO A 621 -1.96 -23.49 -3.79
CA PRO A 621 -1.97 -22.29 -4.63
C PRO A 621 -3.01 -21.27 -4.14
N LEU A 622 -2.71 -20.00 -4.33
CA LEU A 622 -3.58 -18.88 -4.01
C LEU A 622 -4.00 -18.19 -5.31
N LEU A 623 -5.31 -18.04 -5.50
CA LEU A 623 -5.92 -17.26 -6.58
C LEU A 623 -6.57 -16.00 -6.00
N ALA A 624 -6.10 -14.83 -6.41
CA ALA A 624 -6.86 -13.60 -6.26
C ALA A 624 -7.74 -13.39 -7.50
N TYR A 625 -9.04 -13.60 -7.35
CA TYR A 625 -10.00 -13.34 -8.41
C TYR A 625 -10.62 -11.96 -8.21
N VAL A 626 -10.35 -11.05 -9.13
CA VAL A 626 -10.75 -9.65 -9.02
C VAL A 626 -11.91 -9.43 -9.97
N HIS A 627 -13.13 -9.68 -9.47
CA HIS A 627 -14.33 -9.37 -10.23
C HIS A 627 -14.40 -7.87 -10.50
N THR A 628 -14.23 -7.03 -9.47
CA THR A 628 -14.06 -5.58 -9.63
C THR A 628 -13.31 -5.04 -8.42
N THR A 629 -12.50 -4.00 -8.62
CA THR A 629 -12.05 -3.16 -7.51
C THR A 629 -11.99 -1.69 -7.91
N GLY A 630 -12.71 -0.86 -7.14
CA GLY A 630 -12.68 0.59 -7.25
C GLY A 630 -11.48 1.24 -6.56
N GLY A 631 -10.55 0.47 -6.00
CA GLY A 631 -9.38 0.97 -5.29
C GLY A 631 -9.52 0.91 -3.76
N ILE A 632 -8.67 1.68 -3.07
CA ILE A 632 -8.66 1.78 -1.61
C ILE A 632 -9.88 2.60 -1.14
N ARG A 633 -10.52 2.18 -0.05
CA ARG A 633 -11.66 2.87 0.55
C ARG A 633 -11.19 4.16 1.23
N ILE A 634 -11.42 5.30 0.56
CA ILE A 634 -10.99 6.62 1.05
C ILE A 634 -11.56 7.00 2.43
N HIS A 635 -12.73 6.46 2.78
CA HIS A 635 -13.44 6.76 4.02
C HIS A 635 -12.76 6.18 5.28
N GLU A 636 -11.76 5.31 5.09
CA GLU A 636 -10.92 4.80 6.18
C GLU A 636 -9.60 5.57 6.30
N GLY A 637 -9.40 6.63 5.50
CA GLY A 637 -8.18 7.44 5.49
C GLY A 637 -6.93 6.57 5.32
N THR A 638 -5.92 6.83 6.13
CA THR A 638 -4.63 6.12 6.07
C THR A 638 -4.69 4.65 6.51
N LEU A 639 -5.73 4.24 7.24
CA LEU A 639 -5.99 2.80 7.50
C LEU A 639 -6.29 2.03 6.21
N GLY A 640 -6.84 2.71 5.20
CA GLY A 640 -7.02 2.13 3.87
C GLY A 640 -5.68 1.98 3.14
N VAL A 641 -4.84 3.02 3.12
CA VAL A 641 -3.56 3.02 2.41
C VAL A 641 -2.63 1.94 2.95
N ILE A 642 -2.57 1.78 4.28
CA ILE A 642 -1.69 0.81 4.92
C ILE A 642 -2.03 -0.65 4.56
N GLN A 643 -3.19 -0.91 3.96
CA GLN A 643 -3.49 -2.24 3.41
C GLN A 643 -2.56 -2.60 2.25
N MET A 644 -2.03 -1.63 1.52
CA MET A 644 -1.06 -1.86 0.44
C MET A 644 0.20 -2.56 0.95
N PRO A 645 1.00 -1.99 1.89
CA PRO A 645 2.17 -2.68 2.43
C PRO A 645 1.79 -3.93 3.26
N LYS A 646 0.69 -3.90 4.03
CA LYS A 646 0.24 -5.03 4.85
C LYS A 646 -0.08 -6.28 4.02
N CYS A 647 -0.84 -6.13 2.94
CA CYS A 647 -1.18 -7.25 2.06
C CYS A 647 0.03 -7.68 1.24
N THR A 648 0.86 -6.75 0.76
CA THR A 648 2.09 -7.10 0.01
C THR A 648 3.06 -7.90 0.88
N MET A 649 3.20 -7.57 2.16
CA MET A 649 3.98 -8.37 3.12
C MET A 649 3.47 -9.82 3.18
N ALA A 650 2.15 -10.01 3.23
CA ALA A 650 1.51 -11.34 3.21
C ALA A 650 1.87 -12.13 1.94
N VAL A 651 1.75 -11.49 0.78
CA VAL A 651 2.08 -12.08 -0.53
C VAL A 651 3.55 -12.46 -0.57
N ARG A 652 4.44 -11.57 -0.13
CA ARG A 652 5.89 -11.80 -0.15
C ARG A 652 6.29 -12.99 0.71
N GLU A 653 5.69 -13.14 1.88
CA GLU A 653 5.92 -14.30 2.76
C GLU A 653 5.33 -15.60 2.21
N TYR A 654 4.15 -15.53 1.59
CA TYR A 654 3.51 -16.69 0.98
C TYR A 654 4.34 -17.20 -0.21
N ILE A 655 4.70 -16.32 -1.16
CA ILE A 655 5.55 -16.69 -2.30
C ILE A 655 6.94 -17.15 -1.82
N GLY A 656 7.54 -16.45 -0.86
CA GLY A 656 8.83 -16.82 -0.27
C GLY A 656 8.83 -18.20 0.40
N SER A 657 7.67 -18.69 0.84
CA SER A 657 7.52 -20.06 1.38
C SER A 657 7.37 -21.16 0.32
N GLY A 658 7.34 -20.80 -0.97
CA GLY A 658 7.16 -21.74 -2.08
C GLY A 658 5.70 -21.89 -2.56
N GLY A 659 4.86 -20.88 -2.31
CA GLY A 659 3.47 -20.83 -2.81
C GLY A 659 3.36 -20.28 -4.23
N LEU A 660 2.38 -20.76 -5.01
CA LEU A 660 1.98 -20.16 -6.28
C LEU A 660 0.90 -19.11 -6.05
N TYR A 661 1.12 -17.88 -6.48
CA TYR A 661 0.12 -16.81 -6.45
C TYR A 661 -0.26 -16.42 -7.86
N LEU A 662 -1.56 -16.45 -8.17
CA LEU A 662 -2.14 -16.03 -9.44
C LEU A 662 -3.15 -14.92 -9.19
N VAL A 663 -3.21 -13.94 -10.09
CA VAL A 663 -4.25 -12.89 -10.09
C VAL A 663 -4.97 -12.91 -11.42
N VAL A 664 -6.30 -12.84 -11.38
CA VAL A 664 -7.12 -12.70 -12.59
C VAL A 664 -8.08 -11.53 -12.43
N TYR A 665 -7.95 -10.53 -13.31
CA TYR A 665 -8.85 -9.39 -13.39
C TYR A 665 -9.99 -9.69 -14.35
N ASP A 666 -11.24 -9.45 -13.96
CA ASP A 666 -12.41 -9.71 -14.82
C ASP A 666 -13.04 -8.44 -15.39
N ASN A 667 -13.25 -7.44 -14.54
CA ASN A 667 -13.95 -6.22 -14.92
C ASN A 667 -13.05 -4.99 -14.70
N ASN A 668 -13.57 -3.91 -14.12
CA ASN A 668 -12.79 -2.72 -13.79
C ASN A 668 -11.89 -2.96 -12.55
N SER A 669 -10.59 -2.75 -12.68
CA SER A 669 -9.61 -2.91 -11.60
C SER A 669 -8.63 -1.74 -11.60
N TYR A 670 -8.71 -0.90 -10.56
CA TYR A 670 -7.91 0.33 -10.48
C TYR A 670 -7.15 0.52 -9.15
N ALA A 671 -6.17 1.42 -9.17
CA ALA A 671 -5.56 2.07 -8.00
C ALA A 671 -4.81 1.13 -7.04
N GLY A 672 -4.84 1.46 -5.73
CA GLY A 672 -3.95 0.90 -4.71
C GLY A 672 -3.85 -0.63 -4.66
N PRO A 673 -4.93 -1.42 -4.80
CA PRO A 673 -4.84 -2.88 -4.86
C PRO A 673 -3.99 -3.38 -6.03
N VAL A 674 -4.18 -2.81 -7.23
CA VAL A 674 -3.36 -3.10 -8.43
C VAL A 674 -1.94 -2.61 -8.22
N ALA A 675 -1.75 -1.47 -7.55
CA ALA A 675 -0.43 -0.92 -7.20
C ALA A 675 0.27 -1.61 -6.01
N SER A 676 -0.26 -2.73 -5.51
CA SER A 676 0.30 -3.44 -4.36
C SER A 676 0.09 -4.95 -4.50
N PHE A 677 -0.67 -5.58 -3.59
CA PHE A 677 -0.75 -7.03 -3.44
C PHE A 677 -1.36 -7.76 -4.65
N LEU A 678 -2.14 -7.09 -5.52
CA LEU A 678 -2.57 -7.68 -6.79
C LEU A 678 -1.45 -7.57 -7.85
N GLY A 679 -0.83 -6.39 -7.96
CA GLY A 679 0.27 -6.15 -8.91
C GLY A 679 1.57 -6.88 -8.59
N CYS A 680 1.74 -7.38 -7.36
CA CYS A 680 2.92 -8.15 -6.93
C CYS A 680 2.91 -9.60 -7.44
N SER A 681 1.81 -10.07 -8.04
CA SER A 681 1.77 -11.44 -8.57
C SER A 681 2.73 -11.59 -9.75
N PRO A 682 3.59 -12.63 -9.76
CA PRO A 682 4.41 -12.95 -10.92
C PRO A 682 3.58 -13.33 -12.16
N TYR A 683 2.34 -13.79 -11.95
CA TYR A 683 1.44 -14.24 -13.00
C TYR A 683 0.08 -13.57 -12.83
N GLN A 684 -0.20 -12.63 -13.72
CA GLN A 684 -1.40 -11.80 -13.76
C GLN A 684 -2.09 -12.00 -15.11
N PHE A 685 -3.39 -12.27 -15.07
CA PHE A 685 -4.20 -12.45 -16.27
C PHE A 685 -5.41 -11.52 -16.23
N ALA A 686 -5.99 -11.27 -17.39
CA ALA A 686 -7.20 -10.47 -17.51
C ALA A 686 -8.23 -11.18 -18.37
N ILE A 687 -9.51 -10.98 -18.10
CA ILE A 687 -10.57 -11.30 -19.05
C ILE A 687 -10.55 -10.25 -20.17
N ARG A 688 -10.88 -10.66 -21.39
CA ARG A 688 -10.68 -9.83 -22.59
C ARG A 688 -11.29 -8.43 -22.52
N SER A 689 -12.40 -8.25 -21.80
CA SER A 689 -13.07 -6.93 -21.65
C SER A 689 -12.78 -6.23 -20.32
N SER A 690 -11.82 -6.71 -19.53
CA SER A 690 -11.38 -6.04 -18.31
C SER A 690 -10.71 -4.71 -18.61
N ARG A 691 -10.78 -3.81 -17.63
CA ARG A 691 -10.03 -2.55 -17.63
C ARG A 691 -9.10 -2.51 -16.42
N ILE A 692 -7.82 -2.25 -16.67
CA ILE A 692 -6.75 -2.28 -15.67
C ILE A 692 -5.96 -0.99 -15.77
N GLY A 693 -5.73 -0.34 -14.64
CA GLY A 693 -4.90 0.86 -14.55
C GLY A 693 -4.62 1.29 -13.13
N PHE A 694 -3.71 2.24 -12.97
CA PHE A 694 -3.44 2.94 -11.72
C PHE A 694 -4.52 3.98 -11.43
N ALA A 695 -4.87 4.82 -12.39
CA ALA A 695 -5.81 5.93 -12.21
C ALA A 695 -6.96 5.89 -13.22
N GLY A 696 -8.11 6.42 -12.83
CA GLY A 696 -9.23 6.58 -13.77
C GLY A 696 -8.93 7.70 -14.80
N PRO A 697 -9.55 7.68 -15.99
CA PRO A 697 -9.29 8.68 -17.03
C PRO A 697 -9.43 10.14 -16.60
N ARG A 698 -10.38 10.41 -15.70
CA ARG A 698 -10.59 11.74 -15.11
C ARG A 698 -9.37 12.20 -14.29
N VAL A 699 -8.86 11.34 -13.43
CA VAL A 699 -7.71 11.64 -12.55
C VAL A 699 -6.45 11.87 -13.39
N ILE A 700 -6.27 11.11 -14.47
CA ILE A 700 -5.16 11.31 -15.40
C ILE A 700 -5.25 12.71 -16.01
N ARG A 701 -6.39 13.07 -16.60
CA ARG A 701 -6.61 14.41 -17.17
C ARG A 701 -6.36 15.55 -16.18
N GLU A 702 -6.90 15.43 -14.97
CA GLU A 702 -6.71 16.43 -13.91
C GLU A 702 -5.24 16.58 -13.49
N THR A 703 -4.43 15.52 -13.61
CA THR A 703 -3.02 15.53 -13.20
C THR A 703 -2.07 15.90 -14.33
N THR A 704 -2.30 15.42 -15.56
CA THR A 704 -1.40 15.59 -16.69
C THR A 704 -1.81 16.74 -17.62
N GLY A 705 -3.07 17.18 -17.56
CA GLY A 705 -3.63 18.12 -18.53
C GLY A 705 -3.90 17.52 -19.91
N GLU A 706 -3.70 16.21 -20.08
CA GLU A 706 -3.81 15.51 -21.37
C GLU A 706 -5.03 14.59 -21.44
N ASP A 707 -5.68 14.55 -22.61
CA ASP A 707 -6.77 13.63 -22.88
C ASP A 707 -6.30 12.18 -22.94
N VAL A 708 -7.06 11.29 -22.27
CA VAL A 708 -6.76 9.86 -22.24
C VAL A 708 -7.29 9.19 -23.50
N PRO A 709 -6.44 8.53 -24.31
CA PRO A 709 -6.88 7.87 -25.53
C PRO A 709 -7.94 6.78 -25.28
N PRO A 710 -8.80 6.47 -26.27
CA PRO A 710 -9.70 5.33 -26.19
C PRO A 710 -8.93 4.04 -25.90
N TYR A 711 -9.51 3.16 -25.07
CA TYR A 711 -8.93 1.87 -24.70
C TYR A 711 -7.58 1.92 -23.96
N TYR A 712 -7.18 3.09 -23.42
CA TYR A 712 -5.94 3.25 -22.65
C TYR A 712 -5.79 2.23 -21.50
N HIS A 713 -6.90 1.87 -20.86
CA HIS A 713 -6.97 0.87 -19.78
C HIS A 713 -7.39 -0.53 -20.22
N SER A 714 -7.55 -0.80 -21.52
CA SER A 714 -8.02 -2.11 -21.96
C SER A 714 -7.03 -3.23 -21.61
N ALA A 715 -7.52 -4.44 -21.39
CA ALA A 715 -6.67 -5.62 -21.17
C ALA A 715 -5.59 -5.80 -22.27
N ARG A 716 -5.90 -5.46 -23.52
CA ARG A 716 -4.94 -5.49 -24.64
C ARG A 716 -3.82 -4.46 -24.47
N SER A 717 -4.16 -3.24 -24.06
CA SER A 717 -3.16 -2.20 -23.76
C SER A 717 -2.28 -2.62 -22.58
N ALA A 718 -2.88 -3.14 -21.50
CA ALA A 718 -2.15 -3.67 -20.35
C ALA A 718 -1.19 -4.81 -20.75
N LEU A 719 -1.62 -5.73 -21.63
CA LEU A 719 -0.76 -6.79 -22.16
C LEU A 719 0.38 -6.24 -23.01
N LYS A 720 0.10 -5.31 -23.94
CA LYS A 720 1.11 -4.67 -24.80
C LYS A 720 2.19 -3.97 -23.97
N ARG A 721 1.79 -3.34 -22.86
CA ARG A 721 2.70 -2.68 -21.92
C ARG A 721 3.35 -3.64 -20.93
N GLY A 722 3.08 -4.95 -20.97
CA GLY A 722 3.67 -5.92 -20.04
C GLY A 722 3.16 -5.86 -18.60
N HIS A 723 1.99 -5.25 -18.36
CA HIS A 723 1.36 -5.16 -17.04
C HIS A 723 0.72 -6.48 -16.59
N ILE A 724 0.32 -7.30 -17.57
CA ILE A 724 -0.25 -8.64 -17.38
C ILE A 724 0.45 -9.63 -18.31
N GLN A 725 0.37 -10.92 -18.00
CA GLN A 725 1.02 -12.00 -18.75
C GLN A 725 0.09 -12.65 -19.79
N GLY A 726 -1.21 -12.44 -19.71
CA GLY A 726 -2.12 -12.98 -20.71
C GLY A 726 -3.56 -12.53 -20.57
N ILE A 727 -4.32 -12.73 -21.65
CA ILE A 727 -5.75 -12.42 -21.73
C ILE A 727 -6.49 -13.72 -21.95
N TRP A 728 -7.52 -13.97 -21.15
CA TRP A 728 -8.36 -15.16 -21.24
C TRP A 728 -9.76 -14.80 -21.74
N ASP A 729 -10.34 -15.75 -22.48
CA ASP A 729 -11.78 -15.80 -22.70
C ASP A 729 -12.42 -16.48 -21.50
N ARG A 730 -13.48 -15.89 -20.94
CA ARG A 730 -14.25 -16.43 -19.81
C ARG A 730 -14.67 -17.89 -20.03
N ARG A 731 -15.03 -18.28 -21.25
CA ARG A 731 -15.44 -19.67 -21.59
C ARG A 731 -14.29 -20.66 -21.39
N GLU A 732 -13.06 -20.20 -21.49
CA GLU A 732 -11.85 -21.01 -21.31
C GLU A 732 -11.21 -20.85 -19.93
N PHE A 733 -11.80 -20.03 -19.04
CA PHE A 733 -11.20 -19.66 -17.77
C PHE A 733 -10.76 -20.89 -16.98
N ARG A 734 -11.69 -21.83 -16.73
CA ARG A 734 -11.44 -23.01 -15.90
C ARG A 734 -10.25 -23.83 -16.44
N ARG A 735 -10.19 -24.01 -17.75
CA ARG A 735 -9.10 -24.72 -18.44
C ARG A 735 -7.78 -23.96 -18.33
N ASN A 736 -7.80 -22.65 -18.54
CA ASN A 736 -6.61 -21.80 -18.48
C ASN A 736 -6.05 -21.70 -17.06
N LEU A 737 -6.92 -21.62 -16.04
CA LEU A 737 -6.55 -21.67 -14.64
C LEU A 737 -5.87 -23.01 -14.32
N HIS A 738 -6.49 -24.14 -14.66
CA HIS A 738 -5.90 -25.46 -14.45
C HIS A 738 -4.54 -25.60 -15.15
N LYS A 739 -4.45 -25.20 -16.43
CA LYS A 739 -3.18 -25.19 -17.18
C LYS A 739 -2.12 -24.38 -16.44
N SER A 740 -2.46 -23.19 -15.97
CA SER A 740 -1.54 -22.30 -15.26
C SER A 740 -1.06 -22.91 -13.94
N LEU A 741 -1.94 -23.53 -13.17
CA LEU A 741 -1.58 -24.26 -11.95
C LEU A 741 -0.63 -25.43 -12.22
N MET A 742 -0.75 -26.08 -13.37
CA MET A 742 0.10 -27.21 -13.76
C MET A 742 1.43 -26.79 -14.39
N THR A 743 1.48 -25.68 -15.12
CA THR A 743 2.67 -25.29 -15.90
C THR A 743 3.47 -24.16 -15.27
N MET A 744 2.85 -23.26 -14.51
CA MET A 744 3.51 -22.08 -13.96
C MET A 744 4.14 -22.35 -12.59
N GLY A 745 5.35 -21.84 -12.39
CA GLY A 745 6.15 -22.07 -11.21
C GLY A 745 7.11 -23.27 -11.32
N GLY A 746 8.11 -23.30 -10.45
CA GLY A 746 9.15 -24.34 -10.43
C GLY A 746 8.72 -25.63 -9.71
N GLY A 747 9.45 -26.73 -9.91
CA GLY A 747 9.22 -28.00 -9.21
C GLY A 747 9.43 -27.94 -7.68
N ASN A 748 9.94 -26.83 -7.17
CA ASN A 748 10.11 -26.58 -5.73
C ASN A 748 8.84 -26.03 -5.05
N LEU A 749 7.81 -25.65 -5.81
CA LEU A 749 6.55 -25.21 -5.22
C LEU A 749 5.89 -26.37 -4.49
N TYR A 750 5.46 -26.14 -3.25
CA TYR A 750 5.16 -27.25 -2.35
C TYR A 750 3.87 -28.02 -2.67
N TYR A 751 2.99 -27.45 -3.50
CA TYR A 751 1.71 -28.06 -3.88
C TYR A 751 1.89 -29.05 -5.05
N ARG A 752 3.08 -29.02 -5.68
CA ARG A 752 3.61 -30.08 -6.55
C ARG A 752 4.37 -31.09 -5.68
#